data_AF-A0A7S0T8D8-F1
#
_entry.id   AF-A0A7S0T8D8-F1
#
_cell.length_a   1.000
_cell.length_b   1.000
_cell.length_c   1.000
_cell.angle_alpha   90.00
_cell.angle_beta   90.00
_cell.angle_gamma   90.00
#
_symmetry.space_group_name_H-M   'P 1'
#
loop_
_entity.id
_entity.type
_entity.pdbx_description
1 polymer ?
#
loop_
_entity_poly.entity_id
_entity_poly.type
_entity_poly.pdbx_seq_one_letter_code
_entity_poly.pdbx_strand_id
1 'polypeptide(L)'
;MSTTLALGSRVKFLLDTPEKIWGLLEDCDYASGAQRLTAAIEVLGALTTSHQGSGAADDATRMFPVLRQQSTVLSSFKAHVSKRARAGLERTNLRSDEAASALSALFAVESLSTSQAMKLLLQMRRAWVRACLRDIASSVTTQDMLNKRLAGLMRDVKHIIQLTFDMFAGDESILMSESKHKIESLDDLFHGVFEPEAEIERFQRVMKDKRGNQEILSATTVSDACRAWLDAIAGDVKQRGVAVFGKMSNCKELAALERSSRISSENKEWNDMCINVFKENLNLWDILFEQPWLHQGFALFKTSLAFSHIKPQVDAALDAAVKKSSSDARRDSSVWSSSSSKDANLNIPEDIKSAYAVANSLNQAFLSVRKDALMLQGVQAGGHAELEGRFAALAEHIQTCAHKGLVELAQYLSMQVQVKSSDTSRALMCGHLAKAVTSGVKEINVLLNPANMWPKYNDGANLIIKPPKTLRGVHNTNEPENVKIKSVTDGLQQAMNAGFKVWVDECASAVARRFKDALASDDALMVDETPAHWEEVSTDKVGDGLSLRLPATISSYVLTALHNALQETQRIGGHLLPRTAIHALASSLAEAMLHAYDESLALLQLSEKGTLQVLLDVKFTSDVLARSAAERADKLQKQLTRKLDPIDWATYEPHLWENERRAYRRCSVLLGGFIQLSNLYQDTLVKPASGANPKPITAKAIARFSYLPVSLPTLRGGANADRAKGKIDWGEIMPDTTDDEEREGLLSSFMQSSRIGLGNILREFA
;
A
#
# COMPACT_ATOMS: atom_id res chain seq x y z
N MET A 1 -72.15 42.79 -42.97
CA MET A 1 -70.97 43.43 -42.32
C MET A 1 -70.45 42.65 -41.11
N SER A 2 -71.27 41.92 -40.34
CA SER A 2 -70.75 41.19 -39.16
C SER A 2 -69.86 39.99 -39.51
N THR A 3 -70.09 39.30 -40.65
CA THR A 3 -69.33 38.10 -41.05
C THR A 3 -67.88 38.38 -41.43
N THR A 4 -67.59 39.48 -42.13
CA THR A 4 -66.22 39.88 -42.49
C THR A 4 -65.42 40.38 -41.28
N LEU A 5 -66.09 41.05 -40.34
CA LEU A 5 -65.48 41.46 -39.07
C LEU A 5 -65.11 40.24 -38.21
N ALA A 6 -66.02 39.27 -38.11
CA ALA A 6 -65.83 38.01 -37.41
C ALA A 6 -64.68 37.17 -37.99
N LEU A 7 -64.55 37.14 -39.33
CA LEU A 7 -63.43 36.49 -40.01
C LEU A 7 -62.11 37.23 -39.76
N GLY A 8 -62.10 38.56 -39.88
CA GLY A 8 -60.92 39.40 -39.64
C GLY A 8 -60.38 39.30 -38.22
N SER A 9 -61.24 39.25 -37.20
CA SER A 9 -60.83 39.06 -35.80
C SER A 9 -60.16 37.70 -35.56
N ARG A 10 -60.64 36.64 -36.21
CA ARG A 10 -60.06 35.29 -36.12
C ARG A 10 -58.72 35.21 -36.84
N VAL A 11 -58.58 35.82 -38.01
CA VAL A 11 -57.28 35.91 -38.71
C VAL A 11 -56.26 36.69 -37.86
N LYS A 12 -56.66 37.82 -37.26
CA LYS A 12 -55.80 38.58 -36.35
C LYS A 12 -55.35 37.75 -35.15
N PHE A 13 -56.28 37.02 -34.51
CA PHE A 13 -55.95 36.13 -33.40
C PHE A 13 -54.88 35.09 -33.78
N LEU A 14 -54.97 34.51 -34.98
CA LEU A 14 -53.97 33.56 -35.48
C LEU A 14 -52.59 34.21 -35.71
N LEU A 15 -52.56 35.45 -36.19
CA LEU A 15 -51.32 36.21 -36.41
C LEU A 15 -50.63 36.63 -35.11
N ASP A 16 -51.40 37.02 -34.10
CA ASP A 16 -50.88 37.46 -32.80
C ASP A 16 -50.46 36.28 -31.90
N THR A 17 -50.89 35.05 -32.22
CA THR A 17 -50.68 33.87 -31.38
C THR A 17 -49.21 33.47 -31.24
N PRO A 18 -48.39 33.39 -32.31
CA PRO A 18 -46.97 33.08 -32.21
C PRO A 18 -46.19 33.95 -31.20
N GLU A 19 -46.38 35.27 -31.23
CA GLU A 19 -45.70 36.22 -30.33
C GLU A 19 -46.13 36.00 -28.88
N LYS A 20 -47.42 35.84 -28.64
CA LYS A 20 -47.96 35.58 -27.30
C LYS A 20 -47.51 34.23 -26.74
N ILE A 21 -47.40 33.19 -27.58
CA ILE A 21 -46.85 31.90 -27.15
C ILE A 21 -45.40 32.08 -26.71
N TRP A 22 -44.57 32.82 -27.46
CA TRP A 22 -43.18 33.06 -27.06
C TRP A 22 -43.07 33.79 -25.72
N GLY A 23 -43.87 34.85 -25.49
CA GLY A 23 -43.91 35.54 -24.21
C GLY A 23 -44.25 34.59 -23.05
N LEU A 24 -45.31 33.78 -23.20
CA LEU A 24 -45.71 32.79 -22.18
C LEU A 24 -44.63 31.73 -21.93
N LEU A 25 -43.93 31.29 -22.98
CA LEU A 25 -42.81 30.34 -22.86
C LEU A 25 -41.57 30.94 -22.18
N GLU A 26 -41.36 32.26 -22.28
CA GLU A 26 -40.31 32.98 -21.58
C GLU A 26 -40.63 33.16 -20.10
N ASP A 27 -41.90 33.42 -19.78
CA ASP A 27 -42.45 33.55 -18.42
C ASP A 27 -42.63 32.22 -17.68
N CYS A 28 -42.19 31.10 -18.27
CA CYS A 28 -42.37 29.73 -17.76
C CYS A 28 -43.83 29.26 -17.63
N ASP A 29 -44.80 29.96 -18.23
CA ASP A 29 -46.19 29.51 -18.32
C ASP A 29 -46.42 28.67 -19.58
N TYR A 30 -45.88 27.46 -19.55
CA TYR A 30 -45.94 26.52 -20.66
C TYR A 30 -47.38 26.04 -20.94
N ALA A 31 -48.19 25.85 -19.89
CA ALA A 31 -49.56 25.37 -19.99
C ALA A 31 -50.44 26.35 -20.76
N SER A 32 -50.42 27.64 -20.40
CA SER A 32 -51.19 28.66 -21.12
C SER A 32 -50.72 28.80 -22.57
N GLY A 33 -49.41 28.69 -22.82
CA GLY A 33 -48.85 28.67 -24.18
C GLY A 33 -49.40 27.50 -25.01
N ALA A 34 -49.46 26.30 -24.44
CA ALA A 34 -50.01 25.11 -25.09
C ALA A 34 -51.54 25.17 -25.29
N GLN A 35 -52.27 25.76 -24.34
CA GLN A 35 -53.70 26.00 -24.45
C GLN A 35 -53.99 26.99 -25.58
N ARG A 36 -53.25 28.10 -25.66
CA ARG A 36 -53.36 29.09 -26.74
C ARG A 36 -53.04 28.48 -28.11
N LEU A 37 -52.03 27.62 -28.19
CA LEU A 37 -51.72 26.88 -29.41
C LEU A 37 -52.87 25.94 -29.82
N THR A 38 -53.43 25.21 -28.86
CA THR A 38 -54.57 24.31 -29.12
C THR A 38 -55.78 25.11 -29.59
N ALA A 39 -56.10 26.24 -28.94
CA ALA A 39 -57.17 27.14 -29.35
C ALA A 39 -56.96 27.68 -30.77
N ALA A 40 -55.75 28.12 -31.12
CA ALA A 40 -55.43 28.62 -32.46
C ALA A 40 -55.53 27.53 -33.55
N ILE A 41 -55.13 26.30 -33.25
CA ILE A 41 -55.29 25.17 -34.19
C ILE A 41 -56.77 24.88 -34.43
N GLU A 42 -57.61 24.91 -33.40
CA GLU A 42 -59.06 24.71 -33.53
C GLU A 42 -59.74 25.84 -34.31
N VAL A 43 -59.37 27.10 -34.07
CA VAL A 43 -59.85 28.25 -34.84
C VAL A 43 -59.46 28.11 -36.30
N LEU A 44 -58.20 27.75 -36.58
CA LEU A 44 -57.73 27.54 -37.95
C LEU A 44 -58.44 26.34 -38.62
N GLY A 45 -58.64 25.25 -37.88
CA GLY A 45 -59.41 24.09 -38.33
C GLY A 45 -60.82 24.50 -38.70
N ALA A 46 -61.53 25.20 -37.82
CA ALA A 46 -62.87 25.72 -38.08
C ALA A 46 -62.97 26.60 -39.34
N LEU A 47 -61.93 27.40 -39.63
CA LEU A 47 -61.87 28.24 -40.83
C LEU A 47 -61.54 27.48 -42.12
N THR A 48 -60.95 26.28 -42.02
CA THR A 48 -60.44 25.51 -43.16
C THR A 48 -61.24 24.23 -43.46
N THR A 49 -61.95 23.65 -42.48
CA THR A 49 -62.62 22.35 -42.59
C THR A 49 -64.16 22.41 -42.56
N SER A 50 -64.80 23.53 -42.92
CA SER A 50 -66.26 23.66 -42.85
C SER A 50 -66.98 22.58 -43.69
N HIS A 51 -67.31 21.46 -43.05
CA HIS A 51 -68.09 20.37 -43.59
C HIS A 51 -69.56 20.77 -43.58
N GLN A 52 -70.02 21.33 -44.69
CA GLN A 52 -71.29 21.08 -45.39
C GLN A 52 -71.50 22.18 -46.45
N GLY A 53 -71.17 21.87 -47.71
CA GLY A 53 -71.79 22.47 -48.90
C GLY A 53 -71.65 23.97 -49.20
N SER A 54 -70.94 24.78 -48.41
CA SER A 54 -70.74 26.21 -48.68
C SER A 54 -69.29 26.49 -49.10
N GLY A 55 -69.08 27.20 -50.20
CA GLY A 55 -67.76 27.64 -50.69
C GLY A 55 -66.97 28.57 -49.73
N ALA A 56 -67.47 28.79 -48.51
CA ALA A 56 -66.93 29.69 -47.51
C ALA A 56 -65.49 29.37 -47.05
N ALA A 57 -65.07 28.10 -46.99
CA ALA A 57 -63.68 27.74 -46.62
C ALA A 57 -62.67 28.10 -47.73
N ASP A 58 -63.04 27.85 -48.98
CA ASP A 58 -62.24 28.23 -50.15
C ASP A 58 -62.24 29.75 -50.33
N ASP A 59 -63.36 30.41 -50.04
CA ASP A 59 -63.48 31.87 -50.08
C ASP A 59 -62.69 32.56 -48.96
N ALA A 60 -62.67 32.02 -47.74
CA ALA A 60 -61.83 32.54 -46.65
C ALA A 60 -60.33 32.40 -46.96
N THR A 61 -59.93 31.29 -47.57
CA THR A 61 -58.54 31.05 -47.99
C THR A 61 -58.14 31.91 -49.19
N ARG A 62 -59.09 32.23 -50.10
CA ARG A 62 -58.91 33.21 -51.18
C ARG A 62 -58.80 34.63 -50.67
N MET A 63 -59.62 35.02 -49.68
CA MET A 63 -59.59 36.34 -49.06
C MET A 63 -58.33 36.55 -48.21
N PHE A 64 -57.86 35.50 -47.53
CA PHE A 64 -56.68 35.56 -46.65
C PHE A 64 -55.72 34.38 -46.93
N PRO A 65 -54.85 34.48 -47.95
CA PRO A 65 -53.88 33.42 -48.29
C PRO A 65 -52.94 33.05 -47.14
N VAL A 66 -52.74 33.98 -46.20
CA VAL A 66 -51.92 33.85 -45.00
C VAL A 66 -52.37 32.68 -44.12
N LEU A 67 -53.64 32.26 -44.19
CA LEU A 67 -54.16 31.12 -43.43
C LEU A 67 -53.42 29.80 -43.73
N ARG A 68 -52.97 29.58 -44.98
CA ARG A 68 -52.17 28.39 -45.34
C ARG A 68 -50.78 28.45 -44.72
N GLN A 69 -50.15 29.62 -44.73
CA GLN A 69 -48.84 29.82 -44.09
C GLN A 69 -48.94 29.62 -42.57
N GLN A 70 -50.00 30.14 -41.95
CA GLN A 70 -50.24 29.99 -40.51
C GLN A 70 -50.50 28.55 -40.09
N SER A 71 -51.09 27.71 -40.95
CA SER A 71 -51.20 26.27 -40.71
C SER A 71 -49.84 25.59 -40.52
N THR A 72 -48.89 25.90 -41.39
CA THR A 72 -47.52 25.39 -41.30
C THR A 72 -46.79 25.95 -40.08
N VAL A 73 -47.00 27.24 -39.75
CA VAL A 73 -46.37 27.86 -38.57
C VAL A 73 -46.92 27.26 -37.28
N LEU A 74 -48.24 27.24 -37.08
CA LEU A 74 -48.84 26.71 -35.84
C LEU A 74 -48.54 25.21 -35.64
N SER A 75 -48.44 24.43 -36.72
CA SER A 75 -48.01 23.03 -36.60
C SER A 75 -46.55 22.89 -36.16
N SER A 76 -45.63 23.78 -36.59
CA SER A 76 -44.24 23.76 -36.10
C SER A 76 -44.11 24.22 -34.64
N PHE A 77 -45.00 25.09 -34.15
CA PHE A 77 -45.03 25.55 -32.76
C PHE A 77 -45.27 24.43 -31.75
N LYS A 78 -45.91 23.32 -32.14
CA LYS A 78 -45.99 22.12 -31.29
C LYS A 78 -44.60 21.65 -30.86
N ALA A 79 -43.66 21.57 -31.79
CA ALA A 79 -42.28 21.16 -31.50
C ALA A 79 -41.54 22.20 -30.63
N HIS A 80 -41.81 23.49 -30.82
CA HIS A 80 -41.20 24.55 -30.02
C HIS A 80 -41.68 24.56 -28.56
N VAL A 81 -43.00 24.49 -28.33
CA VAL A 81 -43.59 24.41 -26.99
C VAL A 81 -43.06 23.18 -26.27
N SER A 82 -43.09 22.03 -26.95
CA SER A 82 -42.57 20.76 -26.43
C SER A 82 -41.08 20.83 -26.05
N LYS A 83 -40.23 21.36 -26.94
CA LYS A 83 -38.79 21.54 -26.68
C LYS A 83 -38.55 22.47 -25.48
N ARG A 84 -39.30 23.57 -25.39
CA ARG A 84 -39.13 24.58 -24.35
C ARG A 84 -39.66 24.11 -22.99
N ALA A 85 -40.76 23.38 -22.96
CA ALA A 85 -41.28 22.71 -21.76
C ALA A 85 -40.28 21.67 -21.22
N ARG A 86 -39.69 20.84 -22.09
CA ARG A 86 -38.60 19.91 -21.70
C ARG A 86 -37.37 20.64 -21.13
N ALA A 87 -36.94 21.74 -21.76
CA ALA A 87 -35.86 22.56 -21.21
C ALA A 87 -36.23 23.20 -19.87
N GLY A 88 -37.52 23.49 -19.64
CA GLY A 88 -38.04 23.92 -18.33
C GLY A 88 -37.81 22.88 -17.24
N LEU A 89 -38.07 21.60 -17.52
CA LEU A 89 -37.85 20.49 -16.57
C LEU A 89 -36.37 20.26 -16.22
N GLU A 90 -35.45 20.71 -17.07
CA GLU A 90 -33.99 20.64 -16.83
C GLU A 90 -33.44 21.82 -16.01
N ARG A 91 -34.27 22.78 -15.59
CA ARG A 91 -33.77 23.94 -14.82
C ARG A 91 -33.33 23.55 -13.41
N THR A 92 -32.44 24.34 -12.84
CA THR A 92 -32.07 24.27 -11.42
C THR A 92 -33.20 24.82 -10.56
N ASN A 93 -33.48 24.23 -9.39
CA ASN A 93 -34.56 24.65 -8.48
C ASN A 93 -35.94 24.64 -9.14
N LEU A 94 -36.28 23.56 -9.83
CA LEU A 94 -37.58 23.38 -10.49
C LEU A 94 -38.74 23.50 -9.47
N ARG A 95 -39.61 24.49 -9.64
CA ARG A 95 -40.77 24.68 -8.76
C ARG A 95 -41.94 23.78 -9.16
N SER A 96 -42.88 23.56 -8.23
CA SER A 96 -44.02 22.67 -8.46
C SER A 96 -45.00 23.19 -9.51
N ASP A 97 -45.26 24.48 -9.51
CA ASP A 97 -46.07 25.22 -10.49
C ASP A 97 -45.44 25.18 -11.88
N GLU A 98 -44.14 25.48 -11.99
CA GLU A 98 -43.43 25.44 -13.28
C GLU A 98 -43.37 24.03 -13.86
N ALA A 99 -43.17 23.01 -13.02
CA ALA A 99 -43.18 21.62 -13.44
C ALA A 99 -44.58 21.17 -13.89
N ALA A 100 -45.61 21.55 -13.15
CA ALA A 100 -47.00 21.22 -13.49
C ALA A 100 -47.41 21.89 -14.80
N SER A 101 -47.09 23.18 -14.97
CA SER A 101 -47.30 23.91 -16.22
C SER A 101 -46.57 23.27 -17.41
N ALA A 102 -45.30 22.88 -17.24
CA ALA A 102 -44.51 22.20 -18.27
C ALA A 102 -45.07 20.82 -18.67
N LEU A 103 -45.51 20.02 -17.69
CA LEU A 103 -46.11 18.71 -17.97
C LEU A 103 -47.50 18.84 -18.59
N SER A 104 -48.32 19.78 -18.12
CA SER A 104 -49.62 20.16 -18.71
C SER A 104 -49.48 20.57 -20.17
N ALA A 105 -48.43 21.31 -20.52
CA ALA A 105 -48.11 21.65 -21.90
C ALA A 105 -47.79 20.40 -22.75
N LEU A 106 -47.02 19.47 -22.21
CA LEU A 106 -46.65 18.23 -22.89
C LEU A 106 -47.86 17.28 -23.05
N PHE A 107 -48.76 17.22 -22.07
CA PHE A 107 -50.04 16.52 -22.20
C PHE A 107 -50.87 17.09 -23.36
N ALA A 108 -50.97 18.42 -23.45
CA ALA A 108 -51.78 19.08 -24.46
C ALA A 108 -51.21 18.91 -25.89
N VAL A 109 -49.89 18.93 -26.04
CA VAL A 109 -49.23 18.93 -27.36
C VAL A 109 -48.91 17.51 -27.87
N GLU A 110 -48.48 16.61 -27.00
CA GLU A 110 -47.98 15.27 -27.36
C GLU A 110 -48.91 14.11 -26.98
N SER A 111 -50.02 14.40 -26.29
CA SER A 111 -51.00 13.38 -25.84
C SER A 111 -50.36 12.25 -25.02
N LEU A 112 -49.40 12.59 -24.14
CA LEU A 112 -48.74 11.62 -23.27
C LEU A 112 -49.71 11.06 -22.22
N SER A 113 -49.52 9.81 -21.80
CA SER A 113 -50.21 9.30 -20.61
C SER A 113 -49.54 9.79 -19.31
N THR A 114 -50.26 9.77 -18.19
CA THR A 114 -49.71 10.19 -16.88
C THR A 114 -48.43 9.42 -16.53
N SER A 115 -48.40 8.11 -16.80
CA SER A 115 -47.22 7.26 -16.60
C SER A 115 -46.04 7.66 -17.49
N GLN A 116 -46.30 8.00 -18.76
CA GLN A 116 -45.27 8.46 -19.70
C GLN A 116 -44.71 9.83 -19.29
N ALA A 117 -45.55 10.75 -18.83
CA ALA A 117 -45.14 12.07 -18.35
C ALA A 117 -44.25 11.97 -17.10
N MET A 118 -44.60 11.11 -16.14
CA MET A 118 -43.75 10.83 -14.97
C MET A 118 -42.38 10.27 -15.37
N LYS A 119 -42.37 9.27 -16.26
CA LYS A 119 -41.13 8.70 -16.79
C LYS A 119 -40.29 9.74 -17.52
N LEU A 120 -40.92 10.63 -18.28
CA LEU A 120 -40.24 11.72 -18.98
C LEU A 120 -39.61 12.70 -17.98
N LEU A 121 -40.34 13.15 -16.95
CA LEU A 121 -39.80 14.02 -15.90
C LEU A 121 -38.54 13.40 -15.28
N LEU A 122 -38.63 12.15 -14.84
CA LEU A 122 -37.52 11.43 -14.23
C LEU A 122 -36.34 11.26 -15.22
N GLN A 123 -36.60 10.99 -16.49
CA GLN A 123 -35.56 10.91 -17.53
C GLN A 123 -34.85 12.25 -17.77
N MET A 124 -35.59 13.36 -17.86
CA MET A 124 -35.02 14.70 -18.01
C MET A 124 -34.16 15.05 -16.79
N ARG A 125 -34.63 14.75 -15.57
CA ARG A 125 -33.86 14.97 -14.34
C ARG A 125 -32.62 14.08 -14.25
N ARG A 126 -32.68 12.84 -14.73
CA ARG A 126 -31.49 11.96 -14.84
C ARG A 126 -30.46 12.54 -15.82
N ALA A 127 -30.89 13.08 -16.96
CA ALA A 127 -30.01 13.76 -17.92
C ALA A 127 -29.36 15.02 -17.33
N TRP A 128 -30.11 15.78 -16.52
CA TRP A 128 -29.59 16.92 -15.79
C TRP A 128 -28.54 16.54 -14.73
N VAL A 129 -28.80 15.51 -13.92
CA VAL A 129 -27.81 14.99 -12.93
C VAL A 129 -26.52 14.57 -13.63
N ARG A 130 -26.66 13.87 -14.75
CA ARG A 130 -25.56 13.48 -15.64
C ARG A 130 -24.74 14.67 -16.16
N ALA A 131 -25.41 15.78 -16.49
CA ALA A 131 -24.76 17.00 -16.92
C ALA A 131 -24.04 17.70 -15.76
N CYS A 132 -24.65 17.73 -14.57
CA CYS A 132 -24.04 18.27 -13.36
C CYS A 132 -22.77 17.52 -12.97
N LEU A 133 -22.81 16.18 -12.97
CA LEU A 133 -21.62 15.36 -12.69
C LEU A 133 -20.50 15.62 -13.70
N ARG A 134 -20.83 15.82 -14.97
CA ARG A 134 -19.85 16.14 -16.02
C ARG A 134 -19.25 17.53 -15.82
N ASP A 135 -20.07 18.54 -15.50
CA ASP A 135 -19.61 19.90 -15.19
C ASP A 135 -18.70 19.92 -13.95
N ILE A 136 -19.11 19.22 -12.89
CA ILE A 136 -18.30 19.05 -11.69
C ILE A 136 -16.99 18.35 -12.05
N ALA A 137 -16.99 17.32 -12.90
CA ALA A 137 -15.77 16.62 -13.31
C ALA A 137 -14.84 17.52 -14.16
N SER A 138 -15.36 18.38 -15.04
CA SER A 138 -14.52 19.25 -15.88
C SER A 138 -14.03 20.53 -15.21
N SER A 139 -14.74 21.03 -14.19
CA SER A 139 -14.40 22.32 -13.56
C SER A 139 -13.21 22.23 -12.60
N VAL A 140 -12.32 23.22 -12.60
CA VAL A 140 -11.34 23.36 -11.51
C VAL A 140 -12.08 23.97 -10.32
N THR A 141 -12.34 23.18 -9.28
CA THR A 141 -13.11 23.61 -8.12
C THR A 141 -12.34 23.36 -6.84
N THR A 142 -12.44 24.29 -5.88
CA THR A 142 -11.93 24.08 -4.52
C THR A 142 -12.76 23.02 -3.80
N GLN A 143 -12.19 22.39 -2.78
CA GLN A 143 -12.86 21.34 -2.01
C GLN A 143 -14.20 21.82 -1.41
N ASP A 144 -14.23 23.02 -0.84
CA ASP A 144 -15.47 23.60 -0.28
C ASP A 144 -16.55 23.78 -1.35
N MET A 145 -16.17 24.20 -2.56
CA MET A 145 -17.11 24.33 -3.68
C MET A 145 -17.58 22.96 -4.19
N LEU A 146 -16.70 21.96 -4.22
CA LEU A 146 -17.08 20.58 -4.55
C LEU A 146 -18.11 20.04 -3.56
N ASN A 147 -17.86 20.20 -2.26
CA ASN A 147 -18.78 19.78 -1.19
C ASN A 147 -20.14 20.47 -1.34
N LYS A 148 -20.16 21.80 -1.57
CA LYS A 148 -21.39 22.56 -1.80
C LYS A 148 -22.16 22.09 -3.03
N ARG A 149 -21.47 21.76 -4.12
CA ARG A 149 -22.09 21.25 -5.36
C ARG A 149 -22.67 19.85 -5.19
N LEU A 150 -21.98 18.94 -4.50
CA LEU A 150 -22.49 17.61 -4.19
C LEU A 150 -23.68 17.66 -3.22
N ALA A 151 -23.62 18.50 -2.19
CA ALA A 151 -24.75 18.75 -1.30
C ALA A 151 -25.95 19.39 -2.03
N GLY A 152 -25.69 20.29 -3.00
CA GLY A 152 -26.70 20.81 -3.92
C GLY A 152 -27.37 19.71 -4.72
N LEU A 153 -26.58 18.83 -5.34
CA LEU A 153 -27.09 17.68 -6.09
C LEU A 153 -27.98 16.77 -5.24
N MET A 154 -27.59 16.48 -3.99
CA MET A 154 -28.44 15.71 -3.08
C MET A 154 -29.76 16.41 -2.78
N ARG A 155 -29.73 17.72 -2.49
CA ARG A 155 -30.95 18.51 -2.26
C ARG A 155 -31.87 18.48 -3.47
N ASP A 156 -31.32 18.59 -4.67
CA ASP A 156 -32.09 18.50 -5.90
C ASP A 156 -32.70 17.10 -6.09
N VAL A 157 -31.97 16.02 -5.78
CA VAL A 157 -32.52 14.65 -5.82
C VAL A 157 -33.67 14.49 -4.83
N LYS A 158 -33.51 14.98 -3.59
CA LYS A 158 -34.59 14.96 -2.57
C LYS A 158 -35.83 15.70 -3.08
N HIS A 159 -35.62 16.90 -3.59
CA HIS A 159 -36.67 17.77 -4.11
C HIS A 159 -37.44 17.12 -5.27
N ILE A 160 -36.74 16.48 -6.21
CA ILE A 160 -37.40 15.83 -7.35
C ILE A 160 -38.23 14.62 -6.94
N ILE A 161 -37.79 13.83 -5.95
CA ILE A 161 -38.59 12.71 -5.45
C ILE A 161 -39.87 13.24 -4.80
N GLN A 162 -39.75 14.29 -3.97
CA GLN A 162 -40.91 14.94 -3.34
C GLN A 162 -41.87 15.48 -4.39
N LEU A 163 -41.34 16.26 -5.34
CA LEU A 163 -42.10 16.84 -6.44
C LEU A 163 -42.82 15.77 -7.26
N THR A 164 -42.14 14.67 -7.61
CA THR A 164 -42.76 13.59 -8.39
C THR A 164 -43.90 12.92 -7.60
N PHE A 165 -43.72 12.75 -6.29
CA PHE A 165 -44.78 12.19 -5.45
C PHE A 165 -45.99 13.14 -5.37
N ASP A 166 -45.78 14.42 -5.07
CA ASP A 166 -46.84 15.43 -4.96
C ASP A 166 -47.60 15.66 -6.27
N MET A 167 -46.91 15.52 -7.41
CA MET A 167 -47.51 15.74 -8.73
C MET A 167 -48.34 14.57 -9.24
N PHE A 168 -48.04 13.34 -8.83
CA PHE A 168 -48.58 12.14 -9.47
C PHE A 168 -49.29 11.16 -8.51
N ALA A 169 -49.04 11.22 -7.21
CA ALA A 169 -49.58 10.25 -6.27
C ALA A 169 -51.01 10.60 -5.83
N GLY A 170 -51.98 9.75 -6.18
CA GLY A 170 -53.34 9.79 -5.64
C GLY A 170 -54.23 10.95 -6.13
N ASP A 171 -55.39 11.10 -5.48
CA ASP A 171 -56.47 12.02 -5.87
C ASP A 171 -56.17 13.50 -5.58
N GLU A 172 -55.19 13.79 -4.72
CA GLU A 172 -54.74 15.16 -4.38
C GLU A 172 -53.56 15.65 -5.23
N SER A 173 -53.20 14.91 -6.28
CA SER A 173 -52.08 15.27 -7.16
C SER A 173 -52.22 16.69 -7.74
N ILE A 174 -51.10 17.43 -7.79
CA ILE A 174 -51.06 18.82 -8.28
C ILE A 174 -51.55 18.91 -9.75
N LEU A 175 -51.23 17.93 -10.58
CA LEU A 175 -51.72 17.87 -11.96
C LEU A 175 -53.25 17.75 -12.02
N MET A 176 -53.85 17.08 -11.04
CA MET A 176 -55.30 16.93 -10.93
C MET A 176 -55.95 18.14 -10.25
N SER A 177 -55.24 18.88 -9.39
CA SER A 177 -55.74 20.13 -8.79
C SER A 177 -55.61 21.34 -9.73
N GLU A 178 -54.56 21.45 -10.54
CA GLU A 178 -54.49 22.45 -11.63
C GLU A 178 -55.57 22.22 -12.68
N SER A 179 -55.96 20.96 -12.92
CA SER A 179 -57.14 20.65 -13.74
C SER A 179 -58.47 21.11 -13.13
N LYS A 180 -58.48 21.49 -11.83
CA LYS A 180 -59.60 22.11 -11.10
C LYS A 180 -59.49 23.63 -11.02
N HIS A 181 -58.31 24.22 -11.21
CA HIS A 181 -58.19 25.66 -11.44
C HIS A 181 -58.83 25.97 -12.79
N LYS A 182 -60.04 26.53 -12.72
CA LYS A 182 -60.71 27.16 -13.86
C LYS A 182 -59.71 28.08 -14.54
N ILE A 183 -59.53 27.91 -15.86
CA ILE A 183 -58.97 28.93 -16.75
C ILE A 183 -59.56 30.27 -16.29
N GLU A 184 -58.75 31.15 -15.71
CA GLU A 184 -59.24 32.29 -14.90
C GLU A 184 -60.12 33.25 -15.73
N SER A 185 -60.08 33.17 -17.06
CA SER A 185 -61.11 33.71 -17.95
C SER A 185 -60.94 33.09 -19.35
N LEU A 186 -61.91 32.31 -19.82
CA LEU A 186 -61.94 31.84 -21.22
C LEU A 186 -62.03 33.03 -22.20
N ASP A 187 -62.55 34.16 -21.74
CA ASP A 187 -62.58 35.42 -22.49
C ASP A 187 -61.18 36.01 -22.67
N ASP A 188 -60.24 35.77 -21.75
CA ASP A 188 -58.85 36.24 -21.86
C ASP A 188 -58.07 35.43 -22.89
N LEU A 189 -58.35 34.11 -22.98
CA LEU A 189 -57.73 33.23 -23.97
C LEU A 189 -58.09 33.67 -25.40
N PHE A 190 -59.37 33.99 -25.63
CA PHE A 190 -59.91 34.44 -26.91
C PHE A 190 -60.01 35.96 -27.03
N HIS A 191 -59.31 36.72 -26.19
CA HIS A 191 -59.37 38.17 -26.18
C HIS A 191 -59.13 38.77 -27.59
N GLY A 192 -60.10 39.54 -28.08
CA GLY A 192 -60.07 40.18 -29.39
C GLY A 192 -60.73 39.38 -30.52
N VAL A 193 -61.28 38.19 -30.25
CA VAL A 193 -62.15 37.44 -31.18
C VAL A 193 -63.59 37.92 -31.03
N PHE A 194 -64.24 38.27 -32.15
CA PHE A 194 -65.64 38.68 -32.17
C PHE A 194 -66.56 37.45 -31.99
N GLU A 195 -67.37 37.46 -30.92
CA GLU A 195 -68.30 36.40 -30.51
C GLU A 195 -67.64 35.00 -30.43
N PRO A 196 -66.82 34.72 -29.40
CA PRO A 196 -65.97 33.52 -29.32
C PRO A 196 -66.68 32.24 -28.83
N GLU A 197 -68.01 32.26 -28.62
CA GLU A 197 -68.77 31.18 -27.98
C GLU A 197 -68.57 29.82 -28.66
N ALA A 198 -68.59 29.80 -30.00
CA ALA A 198 -68.45 28.57 -30.78
C ALA A 198 -67.01 28.01 -30.75
N GLU A 199 -66.00 28.87 -30.64
CA GLU A 199 -64.60 28.50 -30.48
C GLU A 199 -64.32 27.96 -29.07
N ILE A 200 -64.88 28.62 -28.06
CA ILE A 200 -64.79 28.21 -26.65
C ILE A 200 -65.37 26.81 -26.49
N GLU A 201 -66.54 26.53 -27.06
CA GLU A 201 -67.19 25.22 -26.95
C GLU A 201 -66.37 24.10 -27.63
N ARG A 202 -65.76 24.39 -28.80
CA ARG A 202 -64.86 23.45 -29.50
C ARG A 202 -63.60 23.19 -28.68
N PHE A 203 -62.97 24.23 -28.19
CA PHE A 203 -61.78 24.12 -27.35
C PHE A 203 -62.07 23.31 -26.09
N GLN A 204 -63.19 23.57 -25.41
CA GLN A 204 -63.62 22.81 -24.24
C GLN A 204 -63.86 21.33 -24.57
N ARG A 205 -64.46 21.01 -25.72
CA ARG A 205 -64.62 19.61 -26.17
C ARG A 205 -63.28 18.92 -26.36
N VAL A 206 -62.32 19.56 -27.03
CA VAL A 206 -60.97 19.01 -27.26
C VAL A 206 -60.21 18.83 -25.95
N MET A 207 -60.29 19.80 -25.03
CA MET A 207 -59.67 19.69 -23.71
C MET A 207 -60.31 18.60 -22.86
N LYS A 208 -61.64 18.40 -22.95
CA LYS A 208 -62.36 17.33 -22.25
C LYS A 208 -61.99 15.95 -22.79
N ASP A 209 -61.87 15.81 -24.11
CA ASP A 209 -61.45 14.57 -24.77
C ASP A 209 -60.01 14.19 -24.38
N LYS A 210 -59.09 15.16 -24.41
CA LYS A 210 -57.70 14.96 -23.93
C LYS A 210 -57.61 14.64 -22.44
N ARG A 211 -58.50 15.17 -21.61
CA ARG A 211 -58.56 14.89 -20.16
C ARG A 211 -59.07 13.48 -19.84
N GLY A 212 -59.91 12.90 -20.70
CA GLY A 212 -60.39 11.51 -20.56
C GLY A 212 -59.27 10.46 -20.61
N ASN A 213 -58.11 10.82 -21.17
CA ASN A 213 -56.94 9.95 -21.28
C ASN A 213 -55.97 10.05 -20.08
N GLN A 214 -56.28 10.84 -19.05
CA GLN A 214 -55.44 10.99 -17.86
C GLN A 214 -55.81 9.93 -16.81
N GLU A 215 -54.84 9.06 -16.49
CA GLU A 215 -54.97 8.01 -15.48
C GLU A 215 -54.49 8.50 -14.11
N ILE A 216 -55.15 8.06 -13.03
CA ILE A 216 -54.69 8.27 -11.65
C ILE A 216 -53.65 7.20 -11.33
N LEU A 217 -52.45 7.62 -10.97
CA LEU A 217 -51.39 6.70 -10.56
C LEU A 217 -51.50 6.40 -9.06
N SER A 218 -51.35 5.12 -8.72
CA SER A 218 -51.27 4.72 -7.32
C SER A 218 -49.96 5.19 -6.70
N ALA A 219 -49.98 5.54 -5.41
CA ALA A 219 -48.79 5.97 -4.67
C ALA A 219 -47.65 4.93 -4.73
N THR A 220 -47.98 3.64 -4.79
CA THR A 220 -46.99 2.56 -4.94
C THR A 220 -46.29 2.62 -6.30
N THR A 221 -47.03 2.84 -7.39
CA THR A 221 -46.47 2.95 -8.75
C THR A 221 -45.50 4.13 -8.86
N VAL A 222 -45.84 5.26 -8.22
CA VAL A 222 -44.97 6.44 -8.18
C VAL A 222 -43.72 6.19 -7.33
N SER A 223 -43.88 5.54 -6.18
CA SER A 223 -42.76 5.17 -5.30
C SER A 223 -41.78 4.21 -6.01
N ASP A 224 -42.29 3.19 -6.70
CA ASP A 224 -41.48 2.24 -7.47
C ASP A 224 -40.72 2.95 -8.61
N ALA A 225 -41.36 3.91 -9.28
CA ALA A 225 -40.71 4.70 -10.32
C ALA A 225 -39.60 5.62 -9.76
N CYS A 226 -39.83 6.26 -8.61
CA CYS A 226 -38.83 7.05 -7.92
C CYS A 226 -37.63 6.19 -7.48
N ARG A 227 -37.88 4.95 -7.02
CA ARG A 227 -36.82 4.03 -6.62
C ARG A 227 -36.00 3.55 -7.80
N ALA A 228 -36.65 3.13 -8.88
CA ALA A 228 -35.99 2.76 -10.13
C ALA A 228 -35.17 3.92 -10.71
N TRP A 229 -35.65 5.17 -10.57
CA TRP A 229 -34.91 6.36 -10.96
C TRP A 229 -33.69 6.61 -10.08
N LEU A 230 -33.82 6.45 -8.75
CA LEU A 230 -32.72 6.60 -7.82
C LEU A 230 -31.61 5.57 -8.08
N ASP A 231 -31.98 4.31 -8.32
CA ASP A 231 -31.03 3.23 -8.70
C ASP A 231 -30.32 3.56 -10.02
N ALA A 232 -31.07 4.10 -11.00
CA ALA A 232 -30.52 4.50 -12.28
C ALA A 232 -29.54 5.68 -12.17
N ILE A 233 -29.78 6.62 -11.25
CA ILE A 233 -28.83 7.69 -10.93
C ILE A 233 -27.63 7.13 -10.19
N ALA A 234 -27.81 6.25 -9.20
CA ALA A 234 -26.70 5.60 -8.49
C ALA A 234 -25.75 4.89 -9.47
N GLY A 235 -26.29 4.22 -10.49
CA GLY A 235 -25.51 3.65 -11.59
C GLY A 235 -24.72 4.70 -12.40
N ASP A 236 -25.32 5.84 -12.72
CA ASP A 236 -24.64 6.93 -13.43
C ASP A 236 -23.55 7.59 -12.57
N VAL A 237 -23.82 7.79 -11.27
CA VAL A 237 -22.87 8.34 -10.29
C VAL A 237 -21.72 7.37 -10.08
N LYS A 238 -21.95 6.06 -10.03
CA LYS A 238 -20.88 5.05 -9.97
C LYS A 238 -19.93 5.15 -11.16
N GLN A 239 -20.45 5.36 -12.38
CA GLN A 239 -19.63 5.47 -13.59
C GLN A 239 -18.90 6.81 -13.71
N ARG A 240 -19.58 7.93 -13.43
CA ARG A 240 -19.05 9.29 -13.67
C ARG A 240 -18.43 9.92 -12.44
N GLY A 241 -18.80 9.46 -11.26
CA GLY A 241 -18.32 9.93 -9.97
C GLY A 241 -16.83 9.69 -9.78
N VAL A 242 -16.22 8.68 -10.44
CA VAL A 242 -14.76 8.45 -10.35
C VAL A 242 -13.97 9.71 -10.74
N ALA A 243 -14.40 10.45 -11.77
CA ALA A 243 -13.73 11.70 -12.19
C ALA A 243 -13.99 12.87 -11.22
N VAL A 244 -15.10 12.83 -10.49
CA VAL A 244 -15.47 13.84 -9.49
C VAL A 244 -14.68 13.63 -8.21
N PHE A 245 -14.72 12.42 -7.66
CA PHE A 245 -14.02 12.03 -6.43
C PHE A 245 -12.51 11.94 -6.67
N GLY A 246 -12.06 11.64 -7.90
CA GLY A 246 -10.67 11.63 -8.35
C GLY A 246 -9.89 12.93 -8.11
N LYS A 247 -10.59 14.04 -7.86
CA LYS A 247 -9.98 15.33 -7.53
C LYS A 247 -9.46 15.41 -6.10
N MET A 248 -9.94 14.55 -5.21
CA MET A 248 -9.47 14.50 -3.82
C MET A 248 -8.15 13.77 -3.75
N SER A 249 -7.14 14.45 -3.21
CA SER A 249 -5.75 14.00 -3.22
C SER A 249 -5.38 13.16 -2.00
N ASN A 250 -6.19 13.20 -0.94
CA ASN A 250 -5.88 12.54 0.32
C ASN A 250 -7.14 12.04 1.05
N CYS A 251 -6.94 11.09 1.97
CA CYS A 251 -8.03 10.47 2.73
C CYS A 251 -8.68 11.45 3.74
N LYS A 252 -7.97 12.49 4.18
CA LYS A 252 -8.53 13.53 5.06
C LYS A 252 -9.62 14.33 4.35
N GLU A 253 -9.42 14.68 3.08
CA GLU A 253 -10.40 15.35 2.23
C GLU A 253 -11.65 14.49 2.03
N LEU A 254 -11.46 13.20 1.73
CA LEU A 254 -12.55 12.22 1.60
C LEU A 254 -13.38 12.09 2.88
N ALA A 255 -12.72 11.97 4.03
CA ALA A 255 -13.39 11.86 5.32
C ALA A 255 -14.13 13.17 5.69
N ALA A 256 -13.58 14.33 5.33
CA ALA A 256 -14.24 15.61 5.53
C ALA A 256 -15.49 15.77 4.65
N LEU A 257 -15.42 15.35 3.39
CA LEU A 257 -16.57 15.35 2.47
C LEU A 257 -17.70 14.48 3.03
N GLU A 258 -17.41 13.25 3.44
CA GLU A 258 -18.40 12.34 4.01
C GLU A 258 -19.08 12.96 5.24
N ARG A 259 -18.30 13.45 6.22
CA ARG A 259 -18.86 14.06 7.43
C ARG A 259 -19.78 15.24 7.08
N SER A 260 -19.35 16.13 6.20
CA SER A 260 -20.15 17.29 5.80
C SER A 260 -21.45 16.91 5.08
N SER A 261 -21.40 15.86 4.25
CA SER A 261 -22.50 15.46 3.39
C SER A 261 -23.50 14.53 4.10
N ARG A 262 -23.04 13.66 5.02
CA ARG A 262 -23.92 12.88 5.90
C ARG A 262 -24.75 13.78 6.81
N ILE A 263 -24.14 14.80 7.41
CA ILE A 263 -24.86 15.80 8.22
C ILE A 263 -25.96 16.51 7.40
N SER A 264 -25.69 16.81 6.13
CA SER A 264 -26.69 17.41 5.24
C SER A 264 -27.72 16.40 4.68
N SER A 265 -27.44 15.09 4.74
CA SER A 265 -28.30 14.01 4.25
C SER A 265 -29.41 13.70 5.25
N GLU A 266 -29.11 13.70 6.54
CA GLU A 266 -30.03 13.31 7.61
C GLU A 266 -30.74 14.54 8.18
N ASN A 267 -31.83 14.95 7.53
CA ASN A 267 -32.75 15.96 8.07
C ASN A 267 -34.09 15.29 8.40
N LYS A 268 -34.76 15.74 9.46
CA LYS A 268 -36.07 15.24 9.89
C LYS A 268 -37.09 15.27 8.75
N GLU A 269 -37.12 16.37 8.00
CA GLU A 269 -37.99 16.55 6.82
C GLU A 269 -37.79 15.45 5.76
N TRP A 270 -36.54 15.03 5.53
CA TRP A 270 -36.23 13.98 4.57
C TRP A 270 -36.65 12.60 5.09
N ASN A 271 -36.45 12.33 6.38
CA ASN A 271 -36.85 11.06 6.98
C ASN A 271 -38.39 10.90 6.95
N ASP A 272 -39.12 11.95 7.33
CA ASP A 272 -40.59 11.98 7.30
C ASP A 272 -41.11 11.75 5.87
N MET A 273 -40.46 12.37 4.88
CA MET A 273 -40.73 12.16 3.47
C MET A 273 -40.45 10.72 3.01
N CYS A 274 -39.32 10.13 3.39
CA CYS A 274 -38.99 8.75 3.03
C CYS A 274 -40.01 7.76 3.61
N ILE A 275 -40.46 7.98 4.84
CA ILE A 275 -41.52 7.19 5.47
C ILE A 275 -42.83 7.34 4.70
N ASN A 276 -43.15 8.53 4.20
CA ASN A 276 -44.36 8.75 3.41
C ASN A 276 -44.29 8.04 2.04
N VAL A 277 -43.19 8.23 1.30
CA VAL A 277 -43.00 7.76 -0.08
C VAL A 277 -42.61 6.29 -0.15
N PHE A 278 -41.58 5.87 0.59
CA PHE A 278 -40.95 4.55 0.47
C PHE A 278 -41.27 3.59 1.61
N LYS A 279 -41.92 4.06 2.69
CA LYS A 279 -42.22 3.29 3.92
C LYS A 279 -40.98 2.83 4.70
N GLU A 280 -39.81 3.31 4.33
CA GLU A 280 -38.54 3.06 5.01
C GLU A 280 -37.68 4.33 4.96
N ASN A 281 -36.64 4.40 5.80
CA ASN A 281 -35.71 5.52 5.75
C ASN A 281 -34.56 5.23 4.78
N LEU A 282 -34.28 6.16 3.87
CA LEU A 282 -33.23 6.03 2.86
C LEU A 282 -32.08 7.00 3.13
N ASN A 283 -30.86 6.48 3.20
CA ASN A 283 -29.66 7.31 3.23
C ASN A 283 -29.14 7.57 1.81
N LEU A 284 -29.38 8.79 1.31
CA LEU A 284 -28.96 9.15 -0.05
C LEU A 284 -27.44 9.13 -0.24
N TRP A 285 -26.65 9.38 0.82
CA TRP A 285 -25.20 9.27 0.74
C TRP A 285 -24.79 7.84 0.40
N ASP A 286 -25.35 6.88 1.14
CA ASP A 286 -25.02 5.46 0.99
C ASP A 286 -25.41 4.93 -0.41
N ILE A 287 -26.54 5.42 -0.95
CA ILE A 287 -27.04 5.02 -2.27
C ILE A 287 -26.23 5.66 -3.41
N LEU A 288 -25.93 6.96 -3.33
CA LEU A 288 -25.36 7.71 -4.45
C LEU A 288 -23.83 7.74 -4.44
N PHE A 289 -23.22 7.95 -3.28
CA PHE A 289 -21.82 8.39 -3.19
C PHE A 289 -20.87 7.39 -2.54
N GLU A 290 -21.36 6.45 -1.75
CA GLU A 290 -20.53 5.48 -1.03
C GLU A 290 -19.60 4.69 -1.96
N GLN A 291 -20.12 4.20 -3.09
CA GLN A 291 -19.34 3.44 -4.07
C GLN A 291 -18.23 4.27 -4.75
N PRO A 292 -18.51 5.43 -5.39
CA PRO A 292 -17.46 6.30 -5.93
C PRO A 292 -16.45 6.78 -4.87
N TRP A 293 -16.91 7.06 -3.65
CA TRP A 293 -16.06 7.44 -2.53
C TRP A 293 -15.10 6.31 -2.15
N LEU A 294 -15.59 5.07 -2.07
CA LEU A 294 -14.78 3.89 -1.78
C LEU A 294 -13.75 3.64 -2.89
N HIS A 295 -14.16 3.77 -4.15
CA HIS A 295 -13.24 3.67 -5.29
C HIS A 295 -12.10 4.69 -5.22
N GLN A 296 -12.37 5.91 -4.77
CA GLN A 296 -11.29 6.89 -4.58
C GLN A 296 -10.38 6.53 -3.42
N GLY A 297 -10.93 6.06 -2.30
CA GLY A 297 -10.13 5.51 -1.19
C GLY A 297 -9.20 4.38 -1.65
N PHE A 298 -9.75 3.43 -2.43
CA PHE A 298 -8.99 2.34 -3.04
C PHE A 298 -7.88 2.83 -3.98
N ALA A 299 -8.14 3.87 -4.77
CA ALA A 299 -7.16 4.48 -5.67
C ALA A 299 -6.00 5.11 -4.88
N LEU A 300 -6.29 5.88 -3.82
CA LEU A 300 -5.29 6.50 -2.96
C LEU A 300 -4.42 5.46 -2.25
N PHE A 301 -5.02 4.40 -1.69
CA PHE A 301 -4.25 3.33 -1.07
C PHE A 301 -3.40 2.57 -2.08
N LYS A 302 -3.93 2.32 -3.28
CA LYS A 302 -3.17 1.69 -4.35
C LYS A 302 -1.94 2.53 -4.73
N THR A 303 -2.07 3.86 -4.83
CA THR A 303 -0.92 4.72 -5.15
C THR A 303 0.13 4.75 -4.04
N SER A 304 -0.29 4.75 -2.77
CA SER A 304 0.63 4.78 -1.63
C SER A 304 1.34 3.45 -1.37
N LEU A 305 0.67 2.32 -1.66
CA LEU A 305 1.21 0.97 -1.46
C LEU A 305 1.95 0.42 -2.69
N ALA A 306 1.82 1.06 -3.86
CA ALA A 306 2.49 0.62 -5.07
C ALA A 306 4.01 0.80 -4.96
N PHE A 307 4.76 -0.15 -5.52
CA PHE A 307 6.22 -0.06 -5.59
C PHE A 307 6.69 1.21 -6.31
N SER A 308 5.91 1.74 -7.25
CA SER A 308 6.20 3.00 -7.94
C SER A 308 6.42 4.19 -6.99
N HIS A 309 5.83 4.17 -5.80
CA HIS A 309 6.00 5.24 -4.81
C HIS A 309 7.42 5.24 -4.22
N ILE A 310 7.96 4.06 -3.89
CA ILE A 310 9.27 3.91 -3.26
C ILE A 310 10.42 3.71 -4.26
N LYS A 311 10.10 3.30 -5.49
CA LYS A 311 11.08 3.00 -6.55
C LYS A 311 12.15 4.09 -6.76
N PRO A 312 11.83 5.40 -6.79
CA PRO A 312 12.85 6.43 -6.96
C PRO A 312 13.89 6.45 -5.83
N GLN A 313 13.48 6.17 -4.59
CA GLN A 313 14.40 6.09 -3.45
C GLN A 313 15.29 4.85 -3.54
N VAL A 314 14.73 3.72 -3.99
CA VAL A 314 15.50 2.49 -4.24
C VAL A 314 16.54 2.73 -5.34
N ASP A 315 16.16 3.34 -6.46
CA ASP A 315 17.07 3.62 -7.57
C ASP A 315 18.18 4.59 -7.16
N ALA A 316 17.85 5.64 -6.39
CA ALA A 316 18.83 6.56 -5.84
C ALA A 316 19.84 5.87 -4.90
N ALA A 317 19.37 4.96 -4.03
CA ALA A 317 20.23 4.19 -3.14
C ALA A 317 21.16 3.25 -3.93
N LEU A 318 20.64 2.58 -4.96
CA LEU A 318 21.44 1.71 -5.82
C LEU A 318 22.52 2.50 -6.58
N ASP A 319 22.20 3.67 -7.12
CA ASP A 319 23.17 4.48 -7.86
C ASP A 319 24.22 5.13 -6.94
N ALA A 320 23.85 5.47 -5.70
CA ALA A 320 24.79 5.93 -4.68
C ALA A 320 25.83 4.85 -4.32
N ALA A 321 25.39 3.59 -4.19
CA ALA A 321 26.27 2.46 -3.89
C ALA A 321 27.36 2.25 -4.96
N VAL A 322 27.00 2.37 -6.24
CA VAL A 322 27.93 2.23 -7.37
C VAL A 322 28.93 3.38 -7.45
N LYS A 323 28.49 4.62 -7.18
CA LYS A 323 29.39 5.79 -7.18
C LYS A 323 30.47 5.66 -6.10
N LYS A 324 30.11 5.15 -4.93
CA LYS A 324 31.05 5.02 -3.80
C LYS A 324 32.13 3.96 -4.03
N SER A 325 31.80 2.83 -4.65
CA SER A 325 32.79 1.79 -4.96
C SER A 325 33.94 2.32 -5.83
N SER A 326 33.62 3.22 -6.77
CA SER A 326 34.61 3.89 -7.60
C SER A 326 35.52 4.87 -6.84
N SER A 327 35.06 5.43 -5.72
CA SER A 327 35.84 6.34 -4.87
C SER A 327 36.67 5.63 -3.80
N ASP A 328 36.17 4.53 -3.23
CA ASP A 328 36.88 3.74 -2.22
C ASP A 328 38.05 2.95 -2.85
N ALA A 329 37.97 2.56 -4.12
CA ALA A 329 39.10 1.98 -4.86
C ALA A 329 40.33 2.92 -4.95
N ARG A 330 40.19 4.22 -4.61
CA ARG A 330 41.26 5.22 -4.60
C ARG A 330 41.80 5.56 -3.20
N ARG A 331 41.22 5.02 -2.12
CA ARG A 331 41.66 5.26 -0.74
C ARG A 331 41.96 3.94 -0.05
N ASP A 332 43.25 3.65 0.15
CA ASP A 332 43.70 2.53 0.99
C ASP A 332 43.09 2.66 2.40
N SER A 333 42.19 1.73 2.73
CA SER A 333 41.40 1.73 3.96
C SER A 333 42.20 1.17 5.14
N SER A 334 42.94 2.03 5.82
CA SER A 334 43.39 1.78 7.18
C SER A 334 42.20 1.92 8.14
N VAL A 335 41.67 0.78 8.60
CA VAL A 335 40.64 0.67 9.66
C VAL A 335 41.12 1.26 11.00
N TRP A 336 42.42 1.52 11.14
CA TRP A 336 43.03 2.10 12.35
C TRP A 336 43.30 3.60 12.25
N SER A 337 42.90 4.27 11.16
CA SER A 337 42.90 5.72 11.09
C SER A 337 41.74 6.28 11.92
N SER A 338 42.03 6.59 13.17
CA SER A 338 41.10 7.18 14.12
C SER A 338 40.73 8.61 13.68
N SER A 339 39.54 8.79 13.12
CA SER A 339 38.92 10.11 13.06
C SER A 339 38.34 10.42 14.44
N SER A 340 39.00 11.32 15.17
CA SER A 340 38.63 11.78 16.51
C SER A 340 37.40 12.72 16.50
N SER A 341 36.27 12.29 15.97
CA SER A 341 35.00 13.02 16.10
C SER A 341 34.19 12.45 17.26
N LYS A 342 33.64 13.34 18.09
CA LYS A 342 32.99 13.07 19.39
C LYS A 342 31.66 12.28 19.34
N ASP A 343 31.26 11.76 18.18
CA ASP A 343 30.07 10.93 18.06
C ASP A 343 30.48 9.46 18.09
N ALA A 344 30.25 8.79 19.22
CA ALA A 344 30.36 7.34 19.34
C ALA A 344 29.21 6.63 18.60
N ASN A 345 28.84 7.12 17.41
CA ASN A 345 27.93 6.44 16.51
C ASN A 345 28.66 5.20 15.99
N LEU A 346 28.09 4.02 16.25
CA LEU A 346 28.50 2.75 15.64
C LEU A 346 28.86 3.01 14.17
N ASN A 347 30.05 2.59 13.75
CA ASN A 347 30.57 2.81 12.39
C ASN A 347 29.79 1.93 11.39
N ILE A 348 28.53 2.29 11.14
CA ILE A 348 27.60 1.59 10.26
C ILE A 348 27.89 2.05 8.83
N PRO A 349 28.11 1.11 7.90
CA PRO A 349 28.25 1.44 6.48
C PRO A 349 27.07 2.29 5.96
N GLU A 350 27.37 3.35 5.21
CA GLU A 350 26.37 4.24 4.58
C GLU A 350 25.35 3.49 3.72
N ASP A 351 25.78 2.38 3.12
CA ASP A 351 24.99 1.49 2.29
C ASP A 351 23.82 0.90 3.10
N ILE A 352 24.11 0.51 4.35
CA ILE A 352 23.13 0.00 5.32
C ILE A 352 22.22 1.14 5.80
N LYS A 353 22.78 2.31 6.13
CA LYS A 353 21.96 3.48 6.52
C LYS A 353 20.95 3.85 5.44
N SER A 354 21.38 3.85 4.18
CA SER A 354 20.54 4.14 3.02
C SER A 354 19.44 3.09 2.87
N ALA A 355 19.77 1.80 3.01
CA ALA A 355 18.78 0.72 3.00
C ALA A 355 17.71 0.86 4.10
N TYR A 356 18.12 1.19 5.33
CA TYR A 356 17.20 1.42 6.44
C TYR A 356 16.38 2.71 6.28
N ALA A 357 16.92 3.75 5.64
CA ALA A 357 16.16 4.96 5.32
C ALA A 357 15.00 4.65 4.35
N VAL A 358 15.26 3.85 3.30
CA VAL A 358 14.23 3.38 2.36
C VAL A 358 13.20 2.50 3.08
N ALA A 359 13.65 1.56 3.91
CA ALA A 359 12.76 0.71 4.70
C ALA A 359 11.88 1.53 5.66
N ASN A 360 12.43 2.55 6.32
CA ASN A 360 11.66 3.44 7.19
C ASN A 360 10.62 4.25 6.40
N SER A 361 10.98 4.78 5.22
CA SER A 361 10.01 5.45 4.34
C SER A 361 8.86 4.53 3.93
N LEU A 362 9.15 3.26 3.63
CA LEU A 362 8.13 2.25 3.33
C LEU A 362 7.24 1.96 4.55
N ASN A 363 7.83 1.84 5.73
CA ASN A 363 7.09 1.63 6.99
C ASN A 363 6.17 2.82 7.32
N GLN A 364 6.63 4.05 7.12
CA GLN A 364 5.80 5.25 7.32
C GLN A 364 4.65 5.32 6.31
N ALA A 365 4.87 4.95 5.05
CA ALA A 365 3.79 4.90 4.06
C ALA A 365 2.71 3.88 4.46
N PHE A 366 3.11 2.69 4.91
CA PHE A 366 2.19 1.64 5.36
C PHE A 366 1.43 2.05 6.63
N LEU A 367 2.12 2.69 7.59
CA LEU A 367 1.51 3.25 8.78
C LEU A 367 0.48 4.32 8.43
N SER A 368 0.78 5.21 7.48
CA SER A 368 -0.17 6.23 7.00
C SER A 368 -1.42 5.58 6.41
N VAL A 369 -1.25 4.56 5.56
CA VAL A 369 -2.37 3.83 4.96
C VAL A 369 -3.27 3.20 6.02
N ARG A 370 -2.69 2.58 7.05
CA ARG A 370 -3.46 2.02 8.18
C ARG A 370 -4.24 3.12 8.91
N LYS A 371 -3.60 4.25 9.22
CA LYS A 371 -4.24 5.40 9.89
C LYS A 371 -5.40 5.95 9.05
N ASP A 372 -5.18 6.11 7.76
CA ASP A 372 -6.17 6.63 6.83
C ASP A 372 -7.35 5.65 6.66
N ALA A 373 -7.10 4.34 6.58
CA ALA A 373 -8.16 3.32 6.51
C ALA A 373 -9.06 3.32 7.75
N LEU A 374 -8.47 3.45 8.94
CA LEU A 374 -9.22 3.57 10.19
C LEU A 374 -10.01 4.89 10.26
N MET A 375 -9.43 5.98 9.79
CA MET A 375 -10.11 7.29 9.70
C MET A 375 -11.33 7.23 8.78
N LEU A 376 -11.18 6.58 7.62
CA LEU A 376 -12.25 6.39 6.63
C LEU A 376 -13.40 5.53 7.18
N GLN A 377 -13.17 4.65 8.16
CA GLN A 377 -14.25 3.91 8.81
C GLN A 377 -15.03 4.74 9.85
N GLY A 378 -14.56 5.95 10.20
CA GLY A 378 -15.19 6.75 11.26
C GLY A 378 -14.83 6.29 12.68
N VAL A 379 -13.84 5.41 12.84
CA VAL A 379 -13.33 4.99 14.14
C VAL A 379 -12.51 6.14 14.73
N GLN A 380 -13.10 6.90 15.64
CA GLN A 380 -12.38 7.83 16.52
C GLN A 380 -11.41 7.05 17.41
N ALA A 381 -10.37 7.71 17.92
CA ALA A 381 -9.44 7.11 18.88
C ALA A 381 -10.22 6.41 20.02
N GLY A 382 -10.05 5.08 20.15
CA GLY A 382 -10.71 4.27 21.17
C GLY A 382 -12.06 3.60 20.79
N GLY A 383 -12.60 3.79 19.58
CA GLY A 383 -13.87 3.15 19.15
C GLY A 383 -13.75 1.66 18.79
N HIS A 384 -14.88 0.94 18.74
CA HIS A 384 -14.98 -0.40 18.16
C HIS A 384 -15.33 -0.30 16.66
N ALA A 385 -14.52 -0.91 15.80
CA ALA A 385 -14.85 -1.07 14.39
C ALA A 385 -15.63 -2.38 14.23
N GLU A 386 -16.88 -2.31 13.78
CA GLU A 386 -17.58 -3.49 13.29
C GLU A 386 -16.90 -3.94 11.99
N LEU A 387 -16.62 -5.25 11.88
CA LEU A 387 -15.86 -5.86 10.78
C LEU A 387 -16.68 -6.05 9.50
N GLU A 388 -17.98 -5.83 9.55
CA GLU A 388 -18.88 -6.08 8.43
C GLU A 388 -19.03 -4.84 7.54
N GLY A 389 -19.15 -5.07 6.23
CA GLY A 389 -19.38 -4.02 5.24
C GLY A 389 -18.11 -3.27 4.82
N ARG A 390 -18.09 -1.95 5.04
CA ARG A 390 -17.14 -0.99 4.45
C ARG A 390 -15.67 -1.29 4.79
N PHE A 391 -15.38 -1.60 6.05
CA PHE A 391 -14.01 -1.83 6.52
C PHE A 391 -13.40 -3.12 5.97
N ALA A 392 -14.18 -4.18 5.85
CA ALA A 392 -13.72 -5.43 5.24
C ALA A 392 -13.28 -5.21 3.80
N ALA A 393 -14.07 -4.48 3.01
CA ALA A 393 -13.73 -4.16 1.63
C ALA A 393 -12.46 -3.30 1.51
N LEU A 394 -12.30 -2.30 2.40
CA LEU A 394 -11.07 -1.49 2.48
C LEU A 394 -9.86 -2.35 2.86
N ALA A 395 -9.98 -3.19 3.88
CA ALA A 395 -8.88 -4.01 4.36
C ALA A 395 -8.46 -5.07 3.32
N GLU A 396 -9.40 -5.73 2.65
CA GLU A 396 -9.11 -6.70 1.59
C GLU A 396 -8.36 -6.05 0.42
N HIS A 397 -8.79 -4.86 0.01
CA HIS A 397 -8.12 -4.10 -1.05
C HIS A 397 -6.73 -3.64 -0.64
N ILE A 398 -6.57 -3.13 0.59
CA ILE A 398 -5.27 -2.74 1.16
C ILE A 398 -4.31 -3.93 1.22
N GLN A 399 -4.76 -5.08 1.74
CA GLN A 399 -3.98 -6.30 1.79
C GLN A 399 -3.49 -6.74 0.41
N THR A 400 -4.37 -6.67 -0.59
CA THR A 400 -4.05 -7.05 -1.98
C THR A 400 -3.04 -6.08 -2.61
N CYS A 401 -3.21 -4.78 -2.40
CA CYS A 401 -2.28 -3.76 -2.89
C CYS A 401 -0.91 -3.86 -2.20
N ALA A 402 -0.88 -4.01 -0.88
CA ALA A 402 0.35 -4.14 -0.11
C ALA A 402 1.12 -5.41 -0.51
N HIS A 403 0.43 -6.55 -0.60
CA HIS A 403 1.05 -7.81 -1.05
C HIS A 403 1.65 -7.65 -2.46
N LYS A 404 0.89 -7.10 -3.41
CA LYS A 404 1.37 -6.87 -4.78
C LYS A 404 2.60 -5.94 -4.82
N GLY A 405 2.56 -4.81 -4.12
CA GLY A 405 3.67 -3.85 -4.09
C GLY A 405 4.96 -4.43 -3.50
N LEU A 406 4.84 -5.26 -2.45
CA LEU A 406 6.00 -5.93 -1.83
C LEU A 406 6.57 -7.04 -2.71
N VAL A 407 5.72 -7.80 -3.40
CA VAL A 407 6.17 -8.82 -4.37
C VAL A 407 6.90 -8.16 -5.56
N GLU A 408 6.36 -7.05 -6.08
CA GLU A 408 7.01 -6.27 -7.15
C GLU A 408 8.37 -5.73 -6.69
N LEU A 409 8.49 -5.25 -5.44
CA LEU A 409 9.76 -4.84 -4.85
C LEU A 409 10.75 -6.01 -4.80
N ALA A 410 10.35 -7.17 -4.28
CA ALA A 410 11.23 -8.34 -4.18
C ALA A 410 11.71 -8.85 -5.55
N GLN A 411 10.81 -8.88 -6.53
CA GLN A 411 11.14 -9.21 -7.92
C GLN A 411 12.09 -8.19 -8.54
N TYR A 412 11.85 -6.90 -8.30
CA TYR A 412 12.73 -5.83 -8.77
C TYR A 412 14.15 -5.97 -8.23
N LEU A 413 14.30 -6.19 -6.92
CA LEU A 413 15.62 -6.39 -6.30
C LEU A 413 16.32 -7.63 -6.88
N SER A 414 15.60 -8.73 -7.05
CA SER A 414 16.15 -9.95 -7.65
C SER A 414 16.63 -9.72 -9.09
N MET A 415 15.85 -8.98 -9.89
CA MET A 415 16.21 -8.62 -11.26
C MET A 415 17.45 -7.72 -11.30
N GLN A 416 17.55 -6.73 -10.40
CA GLN A 416 18.72 -5.84 -10.33
C GLN A 416 20.03 -6.61 -10.05
N VAL A 417 19.97 -7.66 -9.24
CA VAL A 417 21.12 -8.56 -8.98
C VAL A 417 21.49 -9.36 -10.23
N GLN A 418 20.51 -9.86 -10.99
CA GLN A 418 20.77 -10.69 -12.18
C GLN A 418 21.30 -9.90 -13.39
N VAL A 419 20.77 -8.70 -13.65
CA VAL A 419 21.10 -7.90 -14.85
C VAL A 419 22.54 -7.37 -14.82
N LYS A 420 23.07 -7.08 -13.63
CA LYS A 420 24.42 -6.52 -13.43
C LYS A 420 25.21 -7.34 -12.42
N SER A 421 25.31 -8.65 -12.66
CA SER A 421 25.99 -9.59 -11.76
C SER A 421 27.46 -9.29 -11.50
N SER A 422 28.10 -8.43 -12.31
CA SER A 422 29.48 -7.97 -12.11
C SER A 422 29.63 -6.82 -11.11
N ASP A 423 28.54 -6.17 -10.68
CA ASP A 423 28.58 -5.03 -9.76
C ASP A 423 28.22 -5.45 -8.33
N THR A 424 29.24 -5.81 -7.58
CA THR A 424 29.09 -6.32 -6.20
C THR A 424 28.52 -5.28 -5.25
N SER A 425 28.82 -3.99 -5.44
CA SER A 425 28.29 -2.93 -4.58
C SER A 425 26.78 -2.76 -4.78
N ARG A 426 26.30 -2.87 -6.02
CA ARG A 426 24.87 -2.86 -6.31
C ARG A 426 24.17 -4.10 -5.74
N ALA A 427 24.76 -5.28 -5.91
CA ALA A 427 24.21 -6.53 -5.38
C ALA A 427 24.15 -6.54 -3.84
N LEU A 428 25.18 -6.02 -3.18
CA LEU A 428 25.21 -5.82 -1.72
C LEU A 428 24.12 -4.87 -1.25
N MET A 429 23.93 -3.73 -1.93
CA MET A 429 22.84 -2.80 -1.61
C MET A 429 21.46 -3.48 -1.73
N CYS A 430 21.22 -4.29 -2.77
CA CYS A 430 20.00 -5.10 -2.88
C CYS A 430 19.83 -6.07 -1.69
N GLY A 431 20.91 -6.73 -1.27
CA GLY A 431 20.92 -7.62 -0.11
C GLY A 431 20.58 -6.92 1.20
N HIS A 432 21.24 -5.77 1.46
CA HIS A 432 20.97 -4.95 2.63
C HIS A 432 19.57 -4.36 2.64
N LEU A 433 19.05 -3.91 1.49
CA LEU A 433 17.69 -3.40 1.36
C LEU A 433 16.64 -4.48 1.62
N ALA A 434 16.80 -5.67 1.05
CA ALA A 434 15.91 -6.79 1.33
C ALA A 434 15.90 -7.16 2.82
N LYS A 435 17.07 -7.17 3.47
CA LYS A 435 17.19 -7.36 4.92
C LYS A 435 16.48 -6.26 5.72
N ALA A 436 16.74 -4.99 5.37
CA ALA A 436 16.18 -3.83 6.06
C ALA A 436 14.64 -3.81 5.93
N VAL A 437 14.08 -4.20 4.79
CA VAL A 437 12.63 -4.33 4.62
C VAL A 437 12.07 -5.45 5.48
N THR A 438 12.74 -6.61 5.52
CA THR A 438 12.28 -7.79 6.26
C THR A 438 12.28 -7.56 7.78
N SER A 439 13.31 -6.88 8.30
CA SER A 439 13.49 -6.64 9.74
C SER A 439 12.91 -5.30 10.22
N GLY A 440 12.95 -4.27 9.39
CA GLY A 440 12.59 -2.90 9.76
C GLY A 440 11.12 -2.54 9.54
N VAL A 441 10.44 -3.16 8.57
CA VAL A 441 9.06 -2.80 8.21
C VAL A 441 8.06 -3.65 8.99
N LYS A 442 7.86 -3.25 10.25
CA LYS A 442 6.93 -3.93 11.18
C LYS A 442 5.49 -3.93 10.67
N GLU A 443 5.09 -2.93 9.88
CA GLU A 443 3.73 -2.83 9.32
C GLU A 443 3.40 -3.90 8.27
N ILE A 444 4.38 -4.63 7.70
CA ILE A 444 4.11 -5.77 6.79
C ILE A 444 3.25 -6.82 7.50
N ASN A 445 3.62 -7.16 8.74
CA ASN A 445 2.91 -8.14 9.55
C ASN A 445 1.56 -7.62 10.06
N VAL A 446 1.36 -6.30 10.09
CA VAL A 446 0.09 -5.70 10.51
C VAL A 446 -0.88 -5.68 9.33
N LEU A 447 -0.51 -5.02 8.23
CA LEU A 447 -1.40 -4.79 7.09
C LEU A 447 -1.80 -6.07 6.37
N LEU A 448 -0.91 -7.05 6.28
CA LEU A 448 -1.23 -8.32 5.60
C LEU A 448 -2.13 -9.23 6.43
N ASN A 449 -2.18 -9.02 7.76
CA ASN A 449 -3.09 -9.76 8.62
C ASN A 449 -4.54 -9.24 8.53
N PRO A 450 -5.53 -10.07 8.90
CA PRO A 450 -6.93 -9.67 8.87
C PRO A 450 -7.18 -8.42 9.71
N ALA A 451 -8.11 -7.58 9.26
CA ALA A 451 -8.32 -6.22 9.77
C ALA A 451 -8.70 -6.17 11.27
N ASN A 452 -9.25 -7.26 11.81
CA ASN A 452 -9.59 -7.42 13.22
C ASN A 452 -8.35 -7.42 14.14
N MET A 453 -7.19 -7.75 13.59
CA MET A 453 -5.92 -7.79 14.31
C MET A 453 -5.14 -6.47 14.20
N TRP A 454 -5.64 -5.49 13.45
CA TRP A 454 -4.95 -4.20 13.29
C TRP A 454 -4.97 -3.44 14.62
N PRO A 455 -3.79 -3.07 15.17
CA PRO A 455 -3.73 -2.32 16.41
C PRO A 455 -4.50 -1.01 16.30
N LYS A 456 -5.30 -0.70 17.32
CA LYS A 456 -6.01 0.59 17.41
C LYS A 456 -5.02 1.72 17.68
N TYR A 457 -5.44 2.93 17.32
CA TYR A 457 -4.64 4.14 17.38
C TYR A 457 -4.29 4.57 18.82
N ASN A 458 -3.01 4.86 19.08
CA ASN A 458 -2.54 5.71 20.18
C ASN A 458 -1.60 6.77 19.58
N ASP A 459 -1.72 8.03 20.01
CA ASP A 459 -1.04 9.21 19.45
C ASP A 459 0.51 9.16 19.52
N GLY A 460 1.09 8.27 20.33
CA GLY A 460 2.54 8.02 20.38
C GLY A 460 2.93 6.87 19.45
N ALA A 461 3.41 7.19 18.26
CA ALA A 461 3.73 6.25 17.19
C ALA A 461 5.00 5.39 17.43
N ASN A 462 5.16 4.79 18.61
CA ASN A 462 6.03 3.63 18.78
C ASN A 462 5.14 2.40 18.94
N LEU A 463 5.30 1.43 18.04
CA LEU A 463 4.66 0.13 18.11
C LEU A 463 4.99 -0.49 19.47
N ILE A 464 4.11 -0.31 20.47
CA ILE A 464 3.97 -1.31 21.51
C ILE A 464 3.16 -2.45 20.88
N ILE A 465 3.76 -3.15 19.91
CA ILE A 465 3.57 -4.59 19.88
C ILE A 465 4.18 -5.01 21.22
N LYS A 466 3.36 -5.04 22.28
CA LYS A 466 3.68 -5.98 23.33
C LYS A 466 3.64 -7.28 22.54
N PRO A 467 4.76 -8.02 22.36
CA PRO A 467 4.60 -9.42 21.99
C PRO A 467 3.52 -9.92 22.95
N PRO A 468 2.40 -10.48 22.46
CA PRO A 468 1.35 -10.99 23.34
C PRO A 468 2.11 -11.76 24.39
N LYS A 469 2.05 -11.36 25.68
CA LYS A 469 3.02 -11.79 26.70
C LYS A 469 3.19 -13.31 26.57
N THR A 470 4.17 -13.73 25.79
CA THR A 470 4.52 -15.12 25.66
C THR A 470 5.37 -15.24 26.89
N LEU A 471 4.71 -15.66 27.97
CA LEU A 471 5.38 -16.55 28.91
C LEU A 471 6.29 -17.42 28.05
N ARG A 472 7.61 -17.22 28.20
CA ARG A 472 8.64 -17.94 27.45
C ARG A 472 8.16 -19.38 27.24
N GLY A 473 7.91 -19.78 26.00
CA GLY A 473 7.65 -21.17 25.67
C GLY A 473 6.22 -21.59 25.31
N VAL A 474 5.33 -20.68 24.88
CA VAL A 474 4.11 -21.10 24.15
C VAL A 474 4.04 -20.37 22.81
N HIS A 475 4.70 -20.94 21.80
CA HIS A 475 4.30 -20.71 20.42
C HIS A 475 2.95 -21.40 20.27
N ASN A 476 1.86 -20.67 20.02
CA ASN A 476 0.67 -21.32 19.46
C ASN A 476 1.09 -21.83 18.08
N THR A 477 1.33 -23.12 17.95
CA THR A 477 1.81 -23.77 16.71
C THR A 477 0.73 -23.91 15.64
N ASN A 478 -0.48 -23.37 15.87
CA ASN A 478 -1.68 -23.68 15.09
C ASN A 478 -2.46 -22.42 14.64
N GLU A 479 -1.85 -21.23 14.55
CA GLU A 479 -2.44 -20.17 13.73
C GLU A 479 -2.00 -20.40 12.27
N PRO A 480 -2.93 -20.46 11.30
CA PRO A 480 -2.56 -20.65 9.90
C PRO A 480 -1.68 -19.49 9.46
N GLU A 481 -0.40 -19.77 9.17
CA GLU A 481 0.52 -18.78 8.62
C GLU A 481 -0.10 -18.15 7.37
N ASN A 482 -0.21 -16.83 7.38
CA ASN A 482 -0.82 -16.11 6.27
C ASN A 482 0.04 -16.30 5.01
N VAL A 483 -0.54 -16.96 4.00
CA VAL A 483 0.13 -17.29 2.74
C VAL A 483 0.73 -16.06 2.06
N LYS A 484 0.07 -14.89 2.18
CA LYS A 484 0.56 -13.62 1.62
C LYS A 484 1.81 -13.12 2.33
N ILE A 485 1.91 -13.27 3.65
CA ILE A 485 3.10 -12.90 4.43
C ILE A 485 4.25 -13.82 4.03
N LYS A 486 4.02 -15.13 4.03
CA LYS A 486 5.03 -16.13 3.65
C LYS A 486 5.59 -15.90 2.25
N SER A 487 4.71 -15.64 1.27
CA SER A 487 5.13 -15.34 -0.10
C SER A 487 6.01 -14.09 -0.19
N VAL A 488 5.70 -13.02 0.56
CA VAL A 488 6.52 -11.80 0.60
C VAL A 488 7.85 -12.05 1.29
N THR A 489 7.84 -12.74 2.44
CA THR A 489 9.07 -13.05 3.18
C THR A 489 10.00 -13.95 2.37
N ASP A 490 9.45 -14.95 1.68
CA ASP A 490 10.24 -15.86 0.83
C ASP A 490 10.85 -15.09 -0.36
N GLY A 491 10.08 -14.20 -1.00
CA GLY A 491 10.58 -13.36 -2.10
C GLY A 491 11.68 -12.40 -1.66
N LEU A 492 11.52 -11.73 -0.51
CA LEU A 492 12.54 -10.85 0.05
C LEU A 492 13.78 -11.63 0.50
N GLN A 493 13.61 -12.80 1.12
CA GLN A 493 14.70 -13.69 1.51
C GLN A 493 15.49 -14.20 0.30
N GLN A 494 14.80 -14.52 -0.80
CA GLN A 494 15.43 -14.91 -2.06
C GLN A 494 16.26 -13.76 -2.63
N ALA A 495 15.71 -12.54 -2.70
CA ALA A 495 16.43 -11.36 -3.16
C ALA A 495 17.65 -11.05 -2.27
N MET A 496 17.48 -11.19 -0.95
CA MET A 496 18.55 -10.99 0.03
C MET A 496 19.69 -11.98 -0.19
N ASN A 497 19.38 -13.27 -0.27
CA ASN A 497 20.37 -14.33 -0.48
C ASN A 497 21.07 -14.17 -1.83
N ALA A 498 20.35 -13.79 -2.89
CA ALA A 498 20.93 -13.53 -4.20
C ALA A 498 21.92 -12.35 -4.17
N GLY A 499 21.56 -11.25 -3.50
CA GLY A 499 22.44 -10.09 -3.35
C GLY A 499 23.73 -10.40 -2.60
N PHE A 500 23.63 -11.09 -1.45
CA PHE A 500 24.82 -11.49 -0.68
C PHE A 500 25.65 -12.56 -1.39
N LYS A 501 25.04 -13.44 -2.19
CA LYS A 501 25.75 -14.48 -2.92
C LYS A 501 26.81 -13.93 -3.87
N VAL A 502 26.53 -12.82 -4.57
CA VAL A 502 27.50 -12.18 -5.48
C VAL A 502 28.77 -11.78 -4.73
N TRP A 503 28.60 -11.12 -3.57
CA TRP A 503 29.73 -10.76 -2.71
C TRP A 503 30.46 -11.98 -2.14
N VAL A 504 29.72 -13.00 -1.70
CA VAL A 504 30.30 -14.25 -1.20
C VAL A 504 31.21 -14.89 -2.25
N ASP A 505 30.73 -14.99 -3.49
CA ASP A 505 31.46 -15.64 -4.58
C ASP A 505 32.70 -14.82 -4.99
N GLU A 506 32.59 -13.49 -5.04
CA GLU A 506 33.75 -12.62 -5.31
C GLU A 506 34.78 -12.66 -4.17
N CYS A 507 34.33 -12.53 -2.93
CA CYS A 507 35.20 -12.57 -1.74
C CYS A 507 35.94 -13.91 -1.65
N ALA A 508 35.23 -15.03 -1.78
CA ALA A 508 35.84 -16.36 -1.76
C ALA A 508 36.84 -16.53 -2.91
N SER A 509 36.50 -16.11 -4.13
CA SER A 509 37.41 -16.18 -5.28
C SER A 509 38.66 -15.31 -5.10
N ALA A 510 38.51 -14.10 -4.54
CA ALA A 510 39.62 -13.20 -4.29
C ALA A 510 40.58 -13.72 -3.22
N VAL A 511 40.03 -14.28 -2.14
CA VAL A 511 40.81 -14.91 -1.07
C VAL A 511 41.50 -16.18 -1.57
N ALA A 512 40.79 -17.04 -2.31
CA ALA A 512 41.34 -18.28 -2.86
C ALA A 512 42.49 -18.05 -3.83
N ARG A 513 42.43 -17.00 -4.66
CA ARG A 513 43.54 -16.62 -5.55
C ARG A 513 44.80 -16.25 -4.76
N ARG A 514 44.67 -15.33 -3.80
CA ARG A 514 45.79 -14.91 -2.93
C ARG A 514 46.34 -16.09 -2.12
N PHE A 515 45.45 -16.95 -1.65
CA PHE A 515 45.80 -18.17 -0.94
C PHE A 515 46.61 -19.12 -1.82
N LYS A 516 46.18 -19.35 -3.06
CA LYS A 516 46.87 -20.20 -4.05
C LYS A 516 48.27 -19.65 -4.39
N ASP A 517 48.37 -18.34 -4.62
CA ASP A 517 49.64 -17.68 -4.89
C ASP A 517 50.62 -17.83 -3.71
N ALA A 518 50.13 -17.63 -2.48
CA ALA A 518 50.92 -17.79 -1.26
C ALA A 518 51.35 -19.24 -1.00
N LEU A 519 50.46 -20.20 -1.23
CA LEU A 519 50.74 -21.64 -1.11
C LEU A 519 51.82 -22.08 -2.12
N ALA A 520 51.76 -21.58 -3.36
CA ALA A 520 52.75 -21.90 -4.38
C ALA A 520 54.14 -21.29 -4.09
N SER A 521 54.19 -20.20 -3.31
CA SER A 521 55.44 -19.53 -2.91
C SER A 521 56.08 -20.07 -1.63
N ASP A 522 55.48 -21.07 -0.98
CA ASP A 522 55.97 -21.62 0.29
C ASP A 522 56.99 -22.74 0.07
N ASP A 523 58.24 -22.37 -0.14
CA ASP A 523 59.35 -23.31 -0.35
C ASP A 523 59.58 -24.25 0.86
N ALA A 524 59.13 -23.88 2.06
CA ALA A 524 59.31 -24.69 3.27
C ALA A 524 58.53 -26.01 3.23
N LEU A 525 57.50 -26.10 2.37
CA LEU A 525 56.72 -27.34 2.16
C LEU A 525 57.49 -28.40 1.35
N MET A 526 58.57 -28.02 0.68
CA MET A 526 59.40 -28.90 -0.16
C MET A 526 60.64 -29.41 0.57
N VAL A 527 61.04 -28.72 1.64
CA VAL A 527 62.25 -29.02 2.41
C VAL A 527 61.92 -30.10 3.45
N ASP A 528 62.81 -31.07 3.62
CA ASP A 528 62.63 -32.19 4.58
C ASP A 528 63.21 -31.90 5.98
N GLU A 529 63.71 -30.67 6.18
CA GLU A 529 64.22 -30.22 7.48
C GLU A 529 63.07 -29.93 8.44
N THR A 530 63.16 -30.45 9.66
CA THR A 530 62.17 -30.17 10.71
C THR A 530 62.30 -28.72 11.21
N PRO A 531 61.25 -27.89 11.07
CA PRO A 531 61.33 -26.51 11.52
C PRO A 531 61.52 -26.42 13.04
N ALA A 532 62.43 -25.55 13.49
CA ALA A 532 62.77 -25.39 14.91
C ALA A 532 61.61 -24.94 15.80
N HIS A 533 60.52 -24.43 15.20
CA HIS A 533 59.33 -23.93 15.89
C HIS A 533 58.23 -25.00 16.08
N TRP A 534 58.44 -26.22 15.58
CA TRP A 534 57.50 -27.33 15.81
C TRP A 534 57.52 -27.78 17.28
N GLU A 535 56.34 -28.19 17.77
CA GLU A 535 56.17 -28.57 19.18
C GLU A 535 56.72 -29.98 19.40
N GLU A 536 57.52 -30.13 20.45
CA GLU A 536 58.07 -31.42 20.84
C GLU A 536 57.03 -32.21 21.65
N VAL A 537 56.72 -33.40 21.19
CA VAL A 537 55.72 -34.30 21.76
C VAL A 537 56.41 -35.60 22.14
N SER A 538 56.36 -35.96 23.42
CA SER A 538 56.85 -37.24 23.92
C SER A 538 55.75 -38.30 23.78
N THR A 539 56.07 -39.44 23.18
CA THR A 539 55.14 -40.57 23.01
C THR A 539 54.77 -41.24 24.33
N ASP A 540 55.60 -41.09 25.38
CA ASP A 540 55.38 -41.66 26.71
C ASP A 540 55.19 -40.60 27.79
N LYS A 541 54.19 -40.82 28.66
CA LYS A 541 53.95 -39.98 29.87
C LYS A 541 55.01 -40.17 30.95
N VAL A 542 55.97 -41.08 30.76
CA VAL A 542 57.00 -41.51 31.72
C VAL A 542 58.37 -41.48 31.05
N GLY A 543 58.77 -40.31 30.53
CA GLY A 543 60.16 -39.85 30.44
C GLY A 543 61.18 -40.55 29.50
N ASP A 544 60.89 -41.72 28.94
CA ASP A 544 61.88 -42.50 28.13
C ASP A 544 61.42 -42.78 26.68
N GLY A 545 60.38 -42.08 26.23
CA GLY A 545 59.81 -42.24 24.89
C GLY A 545 60.49 -41.37 23.82
N LEU A 546 60.32 -41.76 22.55
CA LEU A 546 60.76 -41.00 21.38
C LEU A 546 60.20 -39.56 21.40
N SER A 547 61.07 -38.56 21.30
CA SER A 547 60.70 -37.16 21.16
C SER A 547 60.38 -36.85 19.70
N LEU A 548 59.11 -36.66 19.38
CA LEU A 548 58.64 -36.31 18.04
C LEU A 548 58.48 -34.80 17.94
N ARG A 549 58.80 -34.20 16.78
CA ARG A 549 58.46 -32.80 16.50
C ARG A 549 57.34 -32.79 15.48
N LEU A 550 56.23 -32.13 15.85
CA LEU A 550 55.05 -32.04 15.01
C LEU A 550 54.57 -30.59 14.86
N PRO A 551 53.89 -30.27 13.74
CA PRO A 551 53.22 -28.98 13.57
C PRO A 551 52.27 -28.68 14.74
N ALA A 552 52.36 -27.46 15.28
CA ALA A 552 51.43 -26.96 16.31
C ALA A 552 50.88 -25.56 16.01
N THR A 553 51.31 -24.99 14.89
CA THR A 553 50.87 -23.68 14.38
C THR A 553 50.38 -23.87 12.95
N ILE A 554 49.29 -23.17 12.64
CA ILE A 554 48.70 -23.16 11.29
C ILE A 554 49.59 -22.30 10.39
N SER A 555 49.71 -22.68 9.12
CA SER A 555 50.49 -21.93 8.15
C SER A 555 49.99 -20.50 8.00
N SER A 556 50.92 -19.56 7.79
CA SER A 556 50.62 -18.12 7.68
C SER A 556 49.61 -17.81 6.57
N TYR A 557 49.71 -18.51 5.43
CA TYR A 557 48.83 -18.29 4.29
C TYR A 557 47.37 -18.69 4.57
N VAL A 558 47.12 -19.71 5.40
CA VAL A 558 45.77 -20.11 5.86
C VAL A 558 45.20 -19.05 6.79
N LEU A 559 45.96 -18.63 7.81
CA LEU A 559 45.52 -17.62 8.77
C LEU A 559 45.25 -16.27 8.09
N THR A 560 46.13 -15.88 7.16
CA THR A 560 45.97 -14.64 6.37
C THR A 560 44.74 -14.70 5.48
N ALA A 561 44.46 -15.83 4.83
CA ALA A 561 43.26 -16.00 4.01
C ALA A 561 41.97 -15.86 4.84
N LEU A 562 41.90 -16.56 5.98
CA LEU A 562 40.74 -16.51 6.87
C LEU A 562 40.56 -15.12 7.49
N HIS A 563 41.65 -14.45 7.86
CA HIS A 563 41.61 -13.09 8.40
C HIS A 563 41.15 -12.07 7.34
N ASN A 564 41.65 -12.16 6.11
CA ASN A 564 41.23 -11.29 5.01
C ASN A 564 39.73 -11.42 4.72
N ALA A 565 39.18 -12.64 4.76
CA ALA A 565 37.73 -12.85 4.59
C ALA A 565 36.91 -12.19 5.72
N LEU A 566 37.39 -12.25 6.97
CA LEU A 566 36.74 -11.59 8.10
C LEU A 566 36.87 -10.07 8.05
N GLN A 567 38.01 -9.54 7.60
CA GLN A 567 38.20 -8.11 7.39
C GLN A 567 37.23 -7.57 6.34
N GLU A 568 37.05 -8.29 5.23
CA GLU A 568 36.07 -7.94 4.20
C GLU A 568 34.63 -8.03 4.73
N THR A 569 34.34 -9.04 5.55
CA THR A 569 33.04 -9.17 6.25
C THR A 569 32.79 -7.97 7.18
N GLN A 570 33.80 -7.50 7.90
CA GLN A 570 33.69 -6.31 8.75
C GLN A 570 33.46 -5.04 7.92
N ARG A 571 34.12 -4.91 6.77
CA ARG A 571 33.98 -3.75 5.86
C ARG A 571 32.52 -3.51 5.45
N ILE A 572 31.77 -4.58 5.20
CA ILE A 572 30.35 -4.50 4.81
C ILE A 572 29.37 -4.53 6.00
N GLY A 573 29.87 -4.39 7.23
CA GLY A 573 29.03 -4.39 8.43
C GLY A 573 28.68 -5.79 8.91
N GLY A 574 29.69 -6.66 9.09
CA GLY A 574 29.53 -8.08 9.44
C GLY A 574 28.62 -8.40 10.62
N HIS A 575 28.55 -7.52 11.63
CA HIS A 575 27.65 -7.66 12.78
C HIS A 575 26.16 -7.49 12.42
N LEU A 576 25.87 -6.84 11.29
CA LEU A 576 24.54 -6.64 10.74
C LEU A 576 24.23 -7.61 9.60
N LEU A 577 25.08 -8.60 9.31
CA LEU A 577 24.79 -9.61 8.29
C LEU A 577 23.92 -10.73 8.87
N PRO A 578 23.02 -11.32 8.05
CA PRO A 578 22.28 -12.50 8.48
C PRO A 578 23.23 -13.69 8.60
N ARG A 579 22.95 -14.59 9.57
CA ARG A 579 23.75 -15.81 9.78
C ARG A 579 23.84 -16.68 8.51
N THR A 580 22.83 -16.62 7.64
CA THR A 580 22.81 -17.30 6.34
C THR A 580 23.91 -16.80 5.41
N ALA A 581 24.20 -15.50 5.38
CA ALA A 581 25.27 -14.93 4.56
C ALA A 581 26.66 -15.34 5.08
N ILE A 582 26.85 -15.35 6.41
CA ILE A 582 28.12 -15.78 7.04
C ILE A 582 28.38 -17.26 6.78
N HIS A 583 27.35 -18.11 6.89
CA HIS A 583 27.44 -19.54 6.54
C HIS A 583 27.73 -19.74 5.05
N ALA A 584 27.08 -18.98 4.17
CA ALA A 584 27.34 -19.05 2.73
C ALA A 584 28.79 -18.66 2.41
N LEU A 585 29.33 -17.61 3.06
CA LEU A 585 30.73 -17.24 2.96
C LEU A 585 31.65 -18.38 3.45
N ALA A 586 31.39 -18.93 4.62
CA ALA A 586 32.19 -20.01 5.18
C ALA A 586 32.22 -21.23 4.24
N SER A 587 31.07 -21.61 3.69
CA SER A 587 30.95 -22.72 2.75
C SER A 587 31.69 -22.46 1.43
N SER A 588 31.52 -21.27 0.85
CA SER A 588 32.18 -20.91 -0.41
C SER A 588 33.69 -20.81 -0.24
N LEU A 589 34.15 -20.25 0.89
CA LEU A 589 35.56 -20.13 1.22
C LEU A 589 36.20 -21.51 1.47
N ALA A 590 35.52 -22.41 2.19
CA ALA A 590 36.01 -23.77 2.43
C ALA A 590 36.19 -24.52 1.11
N GLU A 591 35.18 -24.45 0.24
CA GLU A 591 35.20 -25.09 -1.06
C GLU A 591 36.33 -24.55 -1.94
N ALA A 592 36.53 -23.23 -1.96
CA ALA A 592 37.54 -22.56 -2.77
C ALA A 592 38.97 -22.80 -2.25
N MET A 593 39.20 -22.77 -0.93
CA MET A 593 40.52 -23.04 -0.33
C MET A 593 40.92 -24.51 -0.49
N LEU A 594 39.99 -25.45 -0.26
CA LEU A 594 40.25 -26.87 -0.46
C LEU A 594 40.47 -27.21 -1.93
N HIS A 595 39.75 -26.55 -2.84
CA HIS A 595 40.02 -26.70 -4.28
C HIS A 595 41.39 -26.17 -4.67
N ALA A 596 41.84 -25.03 -4.11
CA ALA A 596 43.18 -24.52 -4.34
C ALA A 596 44.27 -25.50 -3.84
N TYR A 597 44.02 -26.23 -2.75
CA TYR A 597 44.87 -27.35 -2.34
C TYR A 597 44.85 -28.49 -3.36
N ASP A 598 43.69 -28.97 -3.79
CA ASP A 598 43.59 -30.04 -4.81
C ASP A 598 44.43 -29.72 -6.06
N GLU A 599 44.34 -28.48 -6.57
CA GLU A 599 45.08 -28.05 -7.76
C GLU A 599 46.59 -27.93 -7.49
N SER A 600 46.97 -27.32 -6.37
CA SER A 600 48.38 -27.04 -6.07
C SER A 600 49.14 -28.30 -5.67
N LEU A 601 48.52 -29.21 -4.92
CA LEU A 601 49.11 -30.48 -4.49
C LEU A 601 49.39 -31.44 -5.65
N ALA A 602 48.74 -31.26 -6.80
CA ALA A 602 49.04 -31.98 -8.03
C ALA A 602 50.37 -31.52 -8.67
N LEU A 603 50.80 -30.28 -8.39
CA LEU A 603 52.00 -29.66 -8.96
C LEU A 603 53.18 -29.62 -7.99
N LEU A 604 52.92 -29.59 -6.68
CA LEU A 604 53.92 -29.45 -5.62
C LEU A 604 54.53 -30.80 -5.21
N GLN A 605 55.87 -30.85 -5.10
CA GLN A 605 56.64 -32.01 -4.62
C GLN A 605 56.82 -32.00 -3.10
N LEU A 606 55.74 -32.23 -2.36
CA LEU A 606 55.76 -32.15 -0.88
C LEU A 606 56.75 -33.12 -0.23
N SER A 607 57.49 -32.63 0.77
CA SER A 607 58.22 -33.47 1.72
C SER A 607 57.26 -34.16 2.72
N GLU A 608 57.77 -35.11 3.50
CA GLU A 608 57.00 -35.72 4.60
C GLU A 608 56.55 -34.64 5.60
N LYS A 609 57.45 -33.71 5.95
CA LYS A 609 57.17 -32.60 6.88
C LYS A 609 56.19 -31.59 6.29
N GLY A 610 56.31 -31.27 5.01
CA GLY A 610 55.31 -30.47 4.29
C GLY A 610 53.92 -31.13 4.27
N THR A 611 53.88 -32.45 4.10
CA THR A 611 52.63 -33.23 4.14
C THR A 611 51.95 -33.17 5.50
N LEU A 612 52.71 -33.26 6.60
CA LEU A 612 52.16 -33.10 7.97
C LEU A 612 51.62 -31.70 8.23
N GLN A 613 52.28 -30.64 7.73
CA GLN A 613 51.80 -29.26 7.86
C GLN A 613 50.50 -29.05 7.06
N VAL A 614 50.42 -29.53 5.82
CA VAL A 614 49.20 -29.41 5.00
C VAL A 614 48.05 -30.22 5.60
N LEU A 615 48.31 -31.40 6.19
CA LEU A 615 47.30 -32.18 6.90
C LEU A 615 46.69 -31.40 8.09
N LEU A 616 47.54 -30.73 8.88
CA LEU A 616 47.11 -29.85 9.96
C LEU A 616 46.23 -28.70 9.42
N ASP A 617 46.69 -28.03 8.37
CA ASP A 617 46.03 -26.87 7.77
C ASP A 617 44.67 -27.21 7.14
N VAL A 618 44.56 -28.34 6.43
CA VAL A 618 43.31 -28.83 5.81
C VAL A 618 42.28 -29.16 6.88
N LYS A 619 42.70 -29.82 7.97
CA LYS A 619 41.81 -30.16 9.08
C LYS A 619 41.32 -28.91 9.80
N PHE A 620 42.23 -28.01 10.15
CA PHE A 620 41.92 -26.73 10.79
C PHE A 620 40.97 -25.88 9.94
N THR A 621 41.23 -25.75 8.64
CA THR A 621 40.39 -25.00 7.70
C THR A 621 38.97 -25.57 7.66
N SER A 622 38.83 -26.90 7.60
CA SER A 622 37.54 -27.59 7.63
C SER A 622 36.78 -27.32 8.93
N ASP A 623 37.44 -27.39 10.09
CA ASP A 623 36.79 -27.23 11.38
C ASP A 623 36.42 -25.76 11.68
N VAL A 624 37.26 -24.79 11.27
CA VAL A 624 36.98 -23.35 11.39
C VAL A 624 35.81 -22.93 10.51
N LEU A 625 35.74 -23.43 9.27
CA LEU A 625 34.68 -23.10 8.31
C LEU A 625 33.48 -24.05 8.42
N ALA A 626 33.13 -24.40 9.66
CA ALA A 626 31.92 -25.15 10.02
C ALA A 626 31.71 -26.49 9.29
N ARG A 627 32.80 -27.13 8.83
CA ARG A 627 32.78 -28.41 8.09
C ARG A 627 31.89 -28.42 6.85
N SER A 628 31.67 -27.25 6.24
CA SER A 628 30.78 -27.10 5.09
C SER A 628 31.24 -27.87 3.83
N ALA A 629 32.52 -28.24 3.75
CA ALA A 629 33.12 -29.03 2.67
C ALA A 629 33.82 -30.30 3.18
N ALA A 630 33.21 -30.98 4.16
CA ALA A 630 33.80 -32.13 4.85
C ALA A 630 34.24 -33.26 3.90
N GLU A 631 33.44 -33.58 2.87
CA GLU A 631 33.77 -34.66 1.93
C GLU A 631 35.06 -34.39 1.14
N ARG A 632 35.27 -33.14 0.69
CA ARG A 632 36.51 -32.75 0.01
C ARG A 632 37.69 -32.73 0.97
N ALA A 633 37.49 -32.21 2.18
CA ALA A 633 38.52 -32.23 3.22
C ALA A 633 38.95 -33.67 3.56
N ASP A 634 38.00 -34.60 3.69
CA ASP A 634 38.28 -36.02 3.97
C ASP A 634 38.99 -36.70 2.80
N LYS A 635 38.64 -36.34 1.56
CA LYS A 635 39.35 -36.83 0.35
C LYS A 635 40.79 -36.35 0.33
N LEU A 636 41.04 -35.07 0.58
CA LEU A 636 42.37 -34.47 0.65
C LEU A 636 43.20 -35.10 1.78
N GLN A 637 42.63 -35.28 2.98
CA GLN A 637 43.29 -35.97 4.09
C GLN A 637 43.69 -37.38 3.68
N LYS A 638 42.79 -38.17 3.07
CA LYS A 638 43.12 -39.52 2.57
C LYS A 638 44.21 -39.52 1.51
N GLN A 639 44.25 -38.52 0.63
CA GLN A 639 45.31 -38.39 -0.39
C GLN A 639 46.67 -38.06 0.23
N LEU A 640 46.69 -37.17 1.23
CA LEU A 640 47.90 -36.77 1.94
C LEU A 640 48.44 -37.89 2.84
N THR A 641 47.58 -38.60 3.58
CA THR A 641 47.98 -39.73 4.43
C THR A 641 48.61 -40.86 3.61
N ARG A 642 48.21 -41.07 2.34
CA ARG A 642 48.84 -42.06 1.45
C ARG A 642 50.28 -41.73 1.05
N LYS A 643 50.74 -40.49 1.25
CA LYS A 643 52.12 -40.07 1.00
C LYS A 643 53.03 -40.32 2.21
N LEU A 644 52.47 -40.69 3.36
CA LEU A 644 53.22 -40.98 4.59
C LEU A 644 53.36 -42.49 4.78
N ASP A 645 54.41 -42.92 5.49
CA ASP A 645 54.52 -44.30 5.91
C ASP A 645 53.39 -44.66 6.91
N PRO A 646 52.71 -45.81 6.76
CA PRO A 646 51.60 -46.19 7.64
C PRO A 646 51.96 -46.30 9.13
N ILE A 647 53.20 -46.66 9.47
CA ILE A 647 53.67 -46.80 10.86
C ILE A 647 53.95 -45.41 11.44
N ASP A 648 54.60 -44.55 10.67
CA ASP A 648 54.88 -43.17 11.08
C ASP A 648 53.58 -42.38 11.25
N TRP A 649 52.63 -42.50 10.32
CA TRP A 649 51.33 -41.86 10.42
C TRP A 649 50.55 -42.30 11.68
N ALA A 650 50.51 -43.61 11.98
CA ALA A 650 49.84 -44.11 13.18
C ALA A 650 50.45 -43.54 14.47
N THR A 651 51.75 -43.21 14.44
CA THR A 651 52.47 -42.58 15.54
C THR A 651 52.17 -41.07 15.62
N TYR A 652 52.12 -40.37 14.48
CA TYR A 652 51.88 -38.92 14.42
C TYR A 652 50.42 -38.53 14.69
N GLU A 653 49.48 -39.32 14.20
CA GLU A 653 48.06 -38.97 14.09
C GLU A 653 47.41 -38.47 15.39
N PRO A 654 47.53 -39.17 16.54
CA PRO A 654 46.86 -38.73 17.78
C PRO A 654 47.38 -37.39 18.28
N HIS A 655 48.68 -37.14 18.08
CA HIS A 655 49.36 -35.94 18.54
C HIS A 655 49.12 -34.75 17.61
N LEU A 656 49.06 -34.99 16.29
CA LEU A 656 48.76 -33.97 15.29
C LEU A 656 47.35 -33.41 15.46
N TRP A 657 46.34 -34.27 15.67
CA TRP A 657 44.96 -33.82 15.91
C TRP A 657 44.77 -33.12 17.24
N GLU A 658 45.56 -33.48 18.24
CA GLU A 658 45.54 -32.75 19.51
C GLU A 658 46.18 -31.35 19.37
N ASN A 659 47.23 -31.22 18.55
CA ASN A 659 47.81 -29.94 18.19
C ASN A 659 46.84 -29.06 17.37
N GLU A 660 46.09 -29.65 16.43
CA GLU A 660 45.01 -28.98 15.69
C GLU A 660 43.97 -28.37 16.64
N ARG A 661 43.44 -29.17 17.58
CA ARG A 661 42.45 -28.71 18.56
C ARG A 661 42.96 -27.53 19.38
N ARG A 662 44.23 -27.55 19.77
CA ARG A 662 44.88 -26.43 20.47
C ARG A 662 45.03 -25.22 19.56
N ALA A 663 45.41 -25.40 18.30
CA ALA A 663 45.53 -24.32 17.32
C ALA A 663 44.17 -23.65 17.05
N TYR A 664 43.09 -24.43 16.91
CA TYR A 664 41.71 -23.95 16.82
C TYR A 664 41.35 -23.04 18.00
N ARG A 665 41.65 -23.48 19.23
CA ARG A 665 41.39 -22.70 20.44
C ARG A 665 42.25 -21.44 20.53
N ARG A 666 43.53 -21.51 20.17
CA ARG A 666 44.44 -20.36 20.13
C ARG A 666 43.93 -19.29 19.15
N CYS A 667 43.36 -19.70 18.02
CA CYS A 667 42.84 -18.78 16.99
C CYS A 667 41.38 -18.33 17.22
N SER A 668 40.71 -18.82 18.27
CA SER A 668 39.29 -18.54 18.54
C SER A 668 38.90 -17.06 18.61
N VAL A 669 39.78 -16.22 19.18
CA VAL A 669 39.56 -14.78 19.28
C VAL A 669 39.72 -14.09 17.92
N LEU A 670 40.73 -14.49 17.14
CA LEU A 670 41.04 -13.90 15.83
C LEU A 670 40.00 -14.28 14.77
N LEU A 671 39.50 -15.52 14.82
CA LEU A 671 38.61 -16.09 13.81
C LEU A 671 37.17 -16.25 14.33
N GLY A 672 36.79 -15.45 15.33
CA GLY A 672 35.51 -15.58 16.04
C GLY A 672 34.28 -15.58 15.13
N GLY A 673 34.30 -14.82 14.03
CA GLY A 673 33.19 -14.76 13.07
C GLY A 673 32.85 -16.10 12.41
N PHE A 674 33.84 -16.97 12.19
CA PHE A 674 33.62 -18.32 11.65
C PHE A 674 33.52 -19.37 12.76
N ILE A 675 34.33 -19.25 13.81
CA ILE A 675 34.35 -20.24 14.92
C ILE A 675 33.02 -20.27 15.69
N GLN A 676 32.27 -19.17 15.73
CA GLN A 676 30.92 -19.13 16.31
C GLN A 676 29.87 -19.92 15.50
N LEU A 677 30.19 -20.37 14.29
CA LEU A 677 29.27 -21.18 13.48
C LEU A 677 29.16 -22.62 14.02
N SER A 678 30.28 -23.24 14.39
CA SER A 678 30.39 -24.64 14.86
C SER A 678 30.84 -24.78 16.33
N ASN A 679 31.63 -23.84 16.85
CA ASN A 679 32.12 -23.74 18.23
C ASN A 679 32.69 -25.05 18.80
N LEU A 680 33.58 -25.69 18.03
CA LEU A 680 34.16 -27.01 18.31
C LEU A 680 35.25 -26.95 19.41
N TYR A 681 35.49 -28.06 20.10
CA TYR A 681 36.64 -28.26 21.03
C TYR A 681 36.64 -27.45 22.34
N GLN A 682 35.48 -27.21 22.97
CA GLN A 682 35.34 -26.38 24.18
C GLN A 682 36.13 -26.85 25.40
N ASP A 683 36.46 -28.14 25.45
CA ASP A 683 37.14 -28.76 26.59
C ASP A 683 38.67 -28.80 26.45
N THR A 684 39.24 -28.33 25.33
CA THR A 684 40.68 -28.37 25.09
C THR A 684 41.42 -27.27 25.87
N LEU A 685 42.41 -27.67 26.69
CA LEU A 685 43.27 -26.75 27.45
C LEU A 685 44.23 -25.98 26.54
N VAL A 686 44.26 -24.65 26.66
CA VAL A 686 45.16 -23.78 25.88
C VAL A 686 46.53 -23.72 26.55
N LYS A 687 47.52 -24.43 25.98
CA LYS A 687 48.95 -24.27 26.29
C LYS A 687 49.63 -23.38 25.23
N PRO A 688 50.58 -22.50 25.58
CA PRO A 688 51.39 -21.78 24.59
C PRO A 688 52.21 -22.78 23.76
N ALA A 689 52.47 -22.48 22.48
CA ALA A 689 53.33 -23.33 21.65
C ALA A 689 54.75 -23.34 22.24
N SER A 690 55.25 -24.50 22.62
CA SER A 690 56.58 -24.65 23.22
C SER A 690 57.58 -25.05 22.13
N GLY A 691 58.29 -24.06 21.58
CA GLY A 691 59.43 -24.32 20.70
C GLY A 691 60.68 -24.68 21.51
N ALA A 692 61.53 -25.56 20.96
CA ALA A 692 62.82 -25.92 21.54
C ALA A 692 63.85 -24.78 21.33
N ASN A 693 63.69 -23.70 22.12
CA ASN A 693 64.65 -22.63 22.48
C ASN A 693 63.93 -21.27 22.59
N PRO A 694 63.35 -20.91 23.75
CA PRO A 694 63.07 -19.52 24.02
C PRO A 694 64.41 -18.85 24.38
N LYS A 695 65.10 -18.21 23.42
CA LYS A 695 65.86 -17.03 23.81
C LYS A 695 64.81 -16.00 24.19
N PRO A 696 64.68 -15.61 25.47
CA PRO A 696 63.67 -14.64 25.84
C PRO A 696 64.16 -13.30 25.28
N ILE A 697 63.58 -12.86 24.16
CA ILE A 697 63.33 -11.44 24.04
C ILE A 697 62.40 -11.18 25.22
N THR A 698 62.91 -10.51 26.25
CA THR A 698 62.19 -10.14 27.46
C THR A 698 61.06 -9.19 27.10
N ALA A 699 59.99 -9.72 26.49
CA ALA A 699 58.68 -9.12 26.56
C ALA A 699 58.19 -9.43 27.98
N LYS A 700 58.48 -8.49 28.88
CA LYS A 700 57.85 -8.36 30.20
C LYS A 700 56.38 -8.76 30.04
N ALA A 701 55.88 -9.72 30.81
CA ALA A 701 54.49 -10.14 30.75
C ALA A 701 53.61 -8.88 30.77
N ILE A 702 53.07 -8.51 29.61
CA ILE A 702 52.24 -7.33 29.50
C ILE A 702 51.04 -7.64 30.37
N ALA A 703 50.87 -6.85 31.44
CA ALA A 703 49.68 -6.92 32.28
C ALA A 703 48.48 -6.82 31.34
N ARG A 704 47.77 -7.94 31.18
CA ARG A 704 46.57 -7.98 30.35
C ARG A 704 45.59 -7.00 30.98
N PHE A 705 45.08 -6.07 30.18
CA PHE A 705 44.05 -5.13 30.63
C PHE A 705 42.82 -5.91 31.08
N SER A 706 42.59 -5.97 32.39
CA SER A 706 41.41 -6.55 33.04
C SER A 706 40.11 -5.79 32.74
N TYR A 707 40.19 -4.71 31.95
CA TYR A 707 39.10 -3.81 31.63
C TYR A 707 38.51 -4.00 30.21
N LEU A 708 39.07 -4.87 29.38
CA LEU A 708 38.48 -5.23 28.09
C LEU A 708 37.55 -6.44 28.26
N PRO A 709 36.33 -6.43 27.69
CA PRO A 709 35.44 -7.59 27.68
C PRO A 709 35.93 -8.60 26.62
N VAL A 710 37.12 -9.15 26.83
CA VAL A 710 37.58 -10.32 26.09
C VAL A 710 37.09 -11.53 26.87
N SER A 711 36.39 -12.45 26.21
CA SER A 711 36.03 -13.75 26.78
C SER A 711 37.28 -14.35 27.43
N LEU A 712 37.28 -14.48 28.76
CA LEU A 712 38.39 -15.09 29.49
C LEU A 712 38.66 -16.47 28.85
N PRO A 713 39.89 -16.77 28.39
CA PRO A 713 40.25 -18.16 28.19
C PRO A 713 40.03 -18.84 29.54
N THR A 714 39.30 -19.95 29.56
CA THR A 714 38.95 -20.74 30.75
C THR A 714 40.20 -21.35 31.39
N LEU A 715 41.07 -20.50 31.94
CA LEU A 715 42.21 -20.85 32.78
C LEU A 715 41.77 -20.65 34.23
N ARG A 716 40.85 -21.48 34.69
CA ARG A 716 40.69 -21.72 36.13
C ARG A 716 40.20 -23.15 36.32
N GLY A 717 41.14 -24.02 36.70
CA GLY A 717 40.81 -25.25 37.40
C GLY A 717 40.06 -24.88 38.67
N GLY A 718 38.81 -25.32 38.76
CA GLY A 718 37.92 -25.06 39.89
C GLY A 718 36.62 -25.81 39.62
N ALA A 719 36.41 -26.88 40.37
CA ALA A 719 35.22 -27.71 40.30
C ALA A 719 33.94 -26.89 40.58
N ASN A 720 32.86 -27.25 39.88
CA ASN A 720 31.46 -26.82 40.09
C ASN A 720 31.16 -25.32 39.96
N ALA A 721 30.79 -24.89 38.74
CA ALA A 721 29.83 -23.80 38.52
C ALA A 721 29.08 -24.04 37.21
N ASP A 722 27.74 -23.96 37.27
CA ASP A 722 26.80 -24.17 36.17
C ASP A 722 27.19 -23.43 34.87
N ARG A 723 27.66 -24.20 33.88
CA ARG A 723 28.27 -23.74 32.62
C ARG A 723 27.29 -23.26 31.54
N ALA A 724 25.98 -23.16 31.82
CA ALA A 724 24.96 -22.92 30.78
C ALA A 724 24.54 -21.46 30.56
N LYS A 725 25.07 -20.48 31.33
CA LYS A 725 24.60 -19.07 31.30
C LYS A 725 25.64 -18.05 30.80
N GLY A 726 26.61 -18.47 30.00
CA GLY A 726 27.67 -17.61 29.46
C GLY A 726 27.64 -17.44 27.94
N LYS A 727 26.48 -17.57 27.30
CA LYS A 727 26.36 -17.34 25.85
C LYS A 727 26.22 -15.83 25.63
N ILE A 728 27.34 -15.15 25.34
CA ILE A 728 27.27 -13.81 24.75
C ILE A 728 26.71 -14.03 23.35
N ASP A 729 25.42 -13.73 23.21
CA ASP A 729 24.76 -13.68 21.93
C ASP A 729 25.21 -12.39 21.24
N TRP A 730 26.00 -12.51 20.18
CA TRP A 730 26.31 -11.39 19.29
C TRP A 730 25.16 -11.10 18.31
N GLY A 731 23.98 -11.70 18.52
CA GLY A 731 22.78 -11.54 17.72
C GLY A 731 22.22 -10.12 17.75
N GLU A 732 21.95 -9.62 16.53
CA GLU A 732 21.20 -8.41 16.14
C GLU A 732 21.17 -7.26 17.16
N ILE A 733 22.26 -6.49 17.20
CA ILE A 733 22.18 -5.09 17.62
C ILE A 733 21.55 -4.35 16.43
N MET A 734 20.25 -4.08 16.51
CA MET A 734 19.60 -3.16 15.58
C MET A 734 20.27 -1.79 15.73
N PRO A 735 20.53 -1.07 14.63
CA PRO A 735 20.94 0.32 14.75
C PRO A 735 19.85 1.06 15.52
N ASP A 736 20.21 1.58 16.69
CA ASP A 736 19.31 2.33 17.55
C ASP A 736 18.80 3.52 16.74
N THR A 737 17.52 3.45 16.34
CA THR A 737 16.80 4.62 15.84
C THR A 737 16.63 5.49 17.06
N THR A 738 17.54 6.45 17.25
CA THR A 738 17.55 7.44 18.34
C THR A 738 16.14 7.71 18.89
N ASP A 739 15.78 6.98 19.94
CA ASP A 739 14.59 7.23 20.74
C ASP A 739 15.09 8.04 21.95
N ASP A 740 14.64 9.30 22.04
CA ASP A 740 14.82 10.19 23.20
C ASP A 740 14.03 9.65 24.44
N GLU A 741 14.32 8.43 24.90
CA GLU A 741 13.67 7.84 26.09
C GLU A 741 14.43 8.11 27.41
N GLU A 742 15.65 8.65 27.38
CA GLU A 742 16.47 8.80 28.59
C GLU A 742 16.18 10.04 29.47
N ARG A 743 15.11 10.81 29.22
CA ARG A 743 14.77 11.97 30.07
C ARG A 743 13.56 11.84 31.00
N GLU A 744 12.74 10.80 30.87
CA GLU A 744 11.58 10.61 31.77
C GLU A 744 11.79 9.56 32.86
N GLY A 745 12.77 8.65 32.71
CA GLY A 745 13.08 7.62 33.71
C GLY A 745 13.74 8.15 35.00
N LEU A 746 14.48 9.25 34.92
CA LEU A 746 15.23 9.80 36.06
C LEU A 746 14.36 10.65 37.02
N LEU A 747 13.20 11.14 36.58
CA LEU A 747 12.30 11.92 37.44
C LEU A 747 11.27 11.06 38.20
N SER A 748 10.98 9.84 37.72
CA SER A 748 10.13 8.89 38.48
C SER A 748 10.91 8.12 39.56
N SER A 749 12.19 7.85 39.31
CA SER A 749 13.12 7.21 40.27
C SER A 749 13.37 8.08 41.51
N PHE A 750 13.37 9.41 41.38
CA PHE A 750 13.58 10.32 42.52
C PHE A 750 12.33 10.50 43.40
N MET A 751 11.13 10.09 42.94
CA MET A 751 9.88 10.18 43.70
C MET A 751 9.41 8.85 44.31
N GLN A 752 10.00 7.72 43.93
CA GLN A 752 9.74 6.40 44.56
C GLN A 752 10.71 6.04 45.69
N SER A 753 11.87 6.69 45.79
CA SER A 753 12.81 6.52 46.92
C SER A 753 12.33 7.16 48.23
N SER A 754 11.29 7.99 48.21
CA SER A 754 10.80 8.74 49.39
C SER A 754 9.65 8.05 50.13
N ARG A 755 9.17 6.89 49.65
CA ARG A 755 8.00 6.19 50.23
C ARG A 755 8.30 4.86 50.95
N ILE A 756 9.56 4.42 50.98
CA ILE A 756 9.93 3.15 51.63
C ILE A 756 10.54 3.40 53.04
N GLY A 757 10.79 4.65 53.43
CA GLY A 757 11.36 5.01 54.74
C GLY A 757 10.38 5.36 55.87
N LEU A 758 9.06 5.40 55.61
CA LEU A 758 8.06 5.88 56.60
C LEU A 758 7.08 4.79 57.10
N GLY A 759 7.23 3.54 56.65
CA GLY A 759 6.38 2.42 57.06
C GLY A 759 6.80 1.71 58.35
N ASN A 760 8.04 1.93 58.83
CA ASN A 760 8.62 1.19 59.97
C ASN A 760 8.87 2.05 61.23
N ILE A 761 8.40 3.30 61.29
CA ILE A 761 8.57 4.18 62.49
C ILE A 761 7.23 4.44 63.23
N LEU A 762 6.09 3.94 62.74
CA LEU A 762 4.78 4.11 63.40
C LEU A 762 4.20 2.81 63.97
N ARG A 763 5.05 1.91 64.48
CA ARG A 763 4.62 0.72 65.25
C ARG A 763 5.30 0.58 66.63
N GLU A 764 5.99 1.62 67.11
CA GLU A 764 6.56 1.69 68.47
C GLU A 764 6.05 2.88 69.31
N PHE A 765 4.95 3.53 68.91
CA PHE A 765 4.22 4.48 69.76
C PHE A 765 2.70 4.24 69.71
N ALA A 766 2.30 3.03 70.13
CA ALA A 766 0.97 2.74 70.68
C ALA A 766 1.14 1.76 71.85
#